data_AF-A0A1H5K3F1-F1
#
_entry.id   AF-A0A1H5K3F1-F1
#
_cell.length_a   1.000
_cell.length_b   1.000
_cell.length_c   1.000
_cell.angle_alpha   90.00
_cell.angle_beta   90.00
_cell.angle_gamma   90.00
#
_symmetry.space_group_name_H-M   'P 1'
#
loop_
_entity.id
_entity.type
_entity.pdbx_description
1 polymer ?
#
loop_
_entity_poly.entity_id
_entity_poly.type
_entity_poly.pdbx_seq_one_letter_code
_entity_poly.pdbx_strand_id
1 'polypeptide(L)'
;MPRPRARRYLAASLPSALALTAASLTVAPSSAADSWPAAADGMAYAVEDFSYPDAAAIQAEKAITLKRGDGNLMLQACDGTQDMTVNTRSGLKDYCFDVKTKPAYLSLELPSAYGIWTEAYPVKTTIEADGTKTVIDAPANDFTGYGEATQDRIKSSLIELRVTGESANPPAPSADATLAFTGKITIGEGKRSCTATLVDPRWVITAKHCLADDPADTSTVTAGTPKEKTTLTVGRTDLATSGGHTTAIVELVPHADRDLVMARLAQPAVGLTPVALSRTAPTADAALTVAGFGRTKTDWVPSKVHSAAFSVGTVDTAGFALAAKTPADATICQGDAGAPALRTENGAPALVGLVSRSWQGNCLGSTESRTGAYTTRVDDIASWVEQVRAPRNGSQVSLLAGGGGAMWSQVGNLGYGEYGQSWAKVDGKDVSRVSTVRDGDTVRAYAVAGGRVFGQDLDLASGKWSGWGEVPGGAAGVKDISAALVGTTVYVQIVGSDGNLYAQAADYKAGRWNNTWTAVGASGLSRITSAASGTTVRVQAIGGNGHVFGRDFDTRNGTWSVWGEIPGGAAGAKDISSSVVGNNVHVQIIGSEGALYTQYGNYDAGRWNDTWTTAGGSGLTNITSIASGNAVELYATGTDGKISNADMDTTSGTWSTFRELQGGMSGATDVSAGVFLAPTKVTLGAGAGGTVFTQQAALANGTYNTAWGSIGGSAITSLTSVEINTGIRYVGVAGGKVYDRAYDARTNTWGGWYEIPGGAGGVKDISAAMINNVLYVQALGSDGGLYTQVGDYNAGRWNTGWTAVAGMTGMTNISSAKAGPFVRLYGVAAGKVYGRDYDSRTGGWTVWGELPGGITGAKDIAASVTRHLVHVQVIGADGALHAQTGDYLAGAWKPTWTKIGGTGLTRITSASAVDNIHVYAIGAGGKVQNTTLETTTGYWTNWREIPGTLTSPTDLTATTTK
;
A
#
# COMPACT_ATOMS: atom_id res chain seq x y z
N MET A 1 1.96 -85.16 -3.04
CA MET A 1 0.54 -85.56 -3.26
C MET A 1 -0.14 -85.69 -1.90
N PRO A 2 -1.44 -85.38 -1.70
CA PRO A 2 -2.38 -84.65 -2.55
C PRO A 2 -3.19 -83.51 -1.84
N ARG A 3 -3.79 -82.68 -2.72
CA ARG A 3 -4.90 -81.70 -2.66
C ARG A 3 -5.89 -81.71 -1.47
N PRO A 4 -6.61 -80.57 -1.30
CA PRO A 4 -7.96 -80.52 -1.89
C PRO A 4 -8.22 -79.31 -2.82
N ARG A 5 -9.11 -79.55 -3.78
CA ARG A 5 -9.70 -78.62 -4.75
C ARG A 5 -11.11 -78.26 -4.28
N ALA A 6 -11.53 -77.01 -4.47
CA ALA A 6 -12.83 -76.70 -5.07
C ALA A 6 -12.79 -75.31 -5.74
N ARG A 7 -13.07 -75.29 -7.05
CA ARG A 7 -13.23 -74.13 -7.94
C ARG A 7 -14.72 -73.88 -8.14
N ARG A 8 -15.15 -72.62 -8.28
CA ARG A 8 -15.91 -72.08 -9.44
C ARG A 8 -15.68 -70.54 -9.50
N TYR A 9 -14.91 -70.03 -10.48
CA TYR A 9 -15.32 -69.34 -11.74
C TYR A 9 -15.92 -67.94 -11.48
N LEU A 10 -15.56 -66.81 -12.10
CA LEU A 10 -14.74 -66.47 -13.28
C LEU A 10 -14.56 -64.92 -13.23
N ALA A 11 -13.33 -64.38 -13.37
CA ALA A 11 -13.11 -62.98 -13.77
C ALA A 11 -11.76 -62.89 -14.49
N ALA A 12 -11.81 -62.38 -15.72
CA ALA A 12 -10.73 -62.40 -16.69
C ALA A 12 -9.75 -61.23 -16.51
N SER A 13 -8.45 -61.59 -16.54
CA SER A 13 -7.27 -60.90 -17.08
C SER A 13 -7.38 -59.42 -17.52
N LEU A 14 -6.59 -58.53 -16.90
CA LEU A 14 -5.33 -57.94 -17.40
C LEU A 14 -4.91 -56.72 -16.52
N PRO A 15 -3.60 -56.45 -16.38
CA PRO A 15 -3.08 -55.42 -15.49
C PRO A 15 -3.22 -54.05 -16.13
N SER A 16 -4.04 -53.17 -15.55
CA SER A 16 -4.03 -51.77 -15.91
C SER A 16 -2.82 -51.10 -15.27
N ALA A 17 -1.84 -50.77 -16.11
CA ALA A 17 -0.85 -49.75 -15.81
C ALA A 17 -1.59 -48.45 -15.43
N LEU A 18 -1.51 -48.03 -14.17
CA LEU A 18 -1.82 -46.66 -13.81
C LEU A 18 -0.67 -45.77 -14.29
N ALA A 19 -0.76 -45.35 -15.55
CA ALA A 19 -0.14 -44.11 -15.97
C ALA A 19 -0.82 -42.98 -15.18
N LEU A 20 -0.15 -42.42 -14.18
CA LEU A 20 -0.48 -41.09 -13.68
C LEU A 20 -0.22 -40.11 -14.82
N THR A 21 -1.24 -39.91 -15.66
CA THR A 21 -1.34 -38.72 -16.48
C THR A 21 -1.59 -37.57 -15.51
N ALA A 22 -0.56 -36.76 -15.29
CA ALA A 22 -0.75 -35.40 -14.84
C ALA A 22 -1.60 -34.72 -15.92
N ALA A 23 -2.93 -34.74 -15.77
CA ALA A 23 -3.79 -33.84 -16.48
C ALA A 23 -3.49 -32.45 -15.94
N SER A 24 -2.49 -31.81 -16.52
CA SER A 24 -2.43 -30.36 -16.59
C SER A 24 -3.78 -29.92 -17.16
N LEU A 25 -4.66 -29.45 -16.28
CA LEU A 25 -5.73 -28.53 -16.67
C LEU A 25 -5.03 -27.26 -17.18
N THR A 26 -4.52 -27.31 -18.40
CA THR A 26 -4.44 -26.13 -19.24
C THR A 26 -5.89 -25.72 -19.48
N VAL A 27 -6.43 -24.94 -18.55
CA VAL A 27 -7.47 -23.99 -18.91
C VAL A 27 -6.76 -23.07 -19.89
N ALA A 28 -6.89 -23.38 -21.19
CA ALA A 28 -6.68 -22.35 -22.19
C ALA A 28 -7.57 -21.19 -21.76
N PRO A 29 -7.07 -19.95 -21.62
CA PRO A 29 -7.96 -18.84 -21.41
C PRO A 29 -8.91 -18.86 -22.59
N SER A 30 -10.18 -19.17 -22.35
CA SER A 30 -11.20 -18.86 -23.35
C SER A 30 -11.16 -17.34 -23.45
N SER A 31 -10.55 -16.83 -24.52
CA SER A 31 -10.79 -15.48 -24.98
C SER A 31 -12.24 -15.41 -25.44
N ALA A 32 -13.16 -15.39 -24.47
CA ALA A 32 -14.46 -14.84 -24.69
C ALA A 32 -14.20 -13.35 -24.91
N ALA A 33 -14.22 -12.92 -26.18
CA ALA A 33 -14.48 -11.53 -26.46
C ALA A 33 -15.74 -11.16 -25.67
N ASP A 34 -15.65 -10.14 -24.80
CA ASP A 34 -16.76 -9.69 -23.97
C ASP A 34 -18.00 -9.51 -24.88
N SER A 35 -18.96 -10.45 -24.82
CA SER A 35 -20.19 -10.31 -25.57
C SER A 35 -21.04 -9.29 -24.82
N TRP A 36 -21.01 -8.05 -25.29
CA TRP A 36 -21.74 -6.95 -24.68
C TRP A 36 -23.25 -7.22 -24.70
N PRO A 37 -23.98 -6.79 -23.65
CA PRO A 37 -25.43 -6.95 -23.62
C PRO A 37 -26.06 -6.18 -24.78
N ALA A 38 -27.18 -6.68 -25.30
CA ALA A 38 -27.88 -6.12 -26.47
C ALA A 38 -28.21 -4.62 -26.34
N ALA A 39 -28.36 -4.12 -25.10
CA ALA A 39 -28.63 -2.71 -24.82
C ALA A 39 -27.44 -1.77 -25.15
N ALA A 40 -26.21 -2.30 -25.23
CA ALA A 40 -24.99 -1.56 -25.52
C ALA A 40 -24.48 -1.77 -26.96
N ASP A 41 -25.13 -2.64 -27.73
CA ASP A 41 -24.69 -2.99 -29.09
C ASP A 41 -24.76 -1.78 -30.02
N GLY A 42 -23.69 -1.56 -30.78
CA GLY A 42 -23.50 -0.39 -31.66
C GLY A 42 -23.21 0.94 -30.96
N MET A 43 -23.27 1.05 -29.62
CA MET A 43 -22.89 2.28 -28.90
C MET A 43 -21.36 2.41 -28.84
N ALA A 44 -20.86 3.64 -29.02
CA ALA A 44 -19.45 3.97 -28.85
C ALA A 44 -19.07 4.08 -27.37
N TYR A 45 -17.79 3.84 -27.07
CA TYR A 45 -17.25 4.11 -25.74
C TYR A 45 -17.19 5.61 -25.49
N ALA A 46 -17.63 6.03 -24.30
CA ALA A 46 -17.65 7.44 -23.93
C ALA A 46 -16.26 7.96 -23.49
N VAL A 47 -15.18 7.55 -24.16
CA VAL A 47 -13.80 8.00 -23.89
C VAL A 47 -13.49 9.24 -24.72
N GLU A 48 -12.91 10.25 -24.08
CA GLU A 48 -12.37 11.40 -24.80
C GLU A 48 -11.03 11.00 -25.41
N ASP A 49 -10.96 11.05 -26.73
CA ASP A 49 -9.76 10.79 -27.50
C ASP A 49 -9.08 12.07 -27.98
N PHE A 50 -9.59 13.24 -27.62
CA PHE A 50 -9.13 14.56 -28.05
C PHE A 50 -9.11 14.73 -29.57
N SER A 51 -9.94 14.00 -30.32
CA SER A 51 -10.11 14.20 -31.75
C SER A 51 -10.86 15.50 -32.02
N TYR A 52 -10.35 16.32 -32.94
CA TYR A 52 -10.94 17.63 -33.23
C TYR A 52 -12.39 17.48 -33.74
N PRO A 53 -13.37 18.22 -33.19
CA PRO A 53 -14.77 18.12 -33.62
C PRO A 53 -14.96 18.45 -35.09
N ASP A 54 -15.74 17.64 -35.81
CA ASP A 54 -16.06 17.84 -37.23
C ASP A 54 -14.84 17.89 -38.18
N ALA A 55 -13.69 17.33 -37.77
CA ALA A 55 -12.43 17.39 -38.52
C ALA A 55 -12.56 16.95 -39.99
N ALA A 56 -13.30 15.88 -40.28
CA ALA A 56 -13.48 15.38 -41.64
C ALA A 56 -14.30 16.35 -42.52
N ALA A 57 -15.34 16.98 -41.97
CA ALA A 57 -16.13 17.99 -42.67
C ALA A 57 -15.29 19.24 -42.93
N ILE A 58 -14.53 19.70 -41.93
CA ILE A 58 -13.61 20.83 -42.05
C ILE A 58 -12.51 20.54 -43.09
N GLN A 59 -11.97 19.32 -43.14
CA GLN A 59 -10.99 18.94 -44.14
C GLN A 59 -11.56 19.02 -45.56
N ALA A 60 -12.78 18.49 -45.77
CA ALA A 60 -13.45 18.54 -47.06
C ALA A 60 -13.77 19.97 -47.52
N GLU A 61 -14.19 20.84 -46.60
CA GLU A 61 -14.58 22.22 -46.91
C GLU A 61 -13.36 23.15 -47.05
N LYS A 62 -12.45 23.08 -46.08
CA LYS A 62 -11.40 24.09 -45.89
C LYS A 62 -10.03 23.63 -46.39
N ALA A 63 -9.80 22.33 -46.58
CA ALA A 63 -8.51 21.73 -46.96
C ALA A 63 -7.40 21.86 -45.89
N ILE A 64 -7.80 21.82 -44.62
CA ILE A 64 -6.92 21.71 -43.44
C ILE A 64 -7.25 20.41 -42.71
N THR A 65 -6.24 19.64 -42.32
CA THR A 65 -6.44 18.42 -41.53
C THR A 65 -6.27 18.76 -40.06
N LEU A 66 -7.39 18.91 -39.33
CA LEU A 66 -7.34 19.04 -37.88
C LEU A 66 -7.28 17.67 -37.24
N LYS A 67 -6.34 17.46 -36.31
CA LYS A 67 -6.10 16.14 -35.72
C LYS A 67 -6.59 16.09 -34.29
N ARG A 68 -5.89 16.76 -33.37
CA ARG A 68 -6.14 16.66 -31.92
C ARG A 68 -5.87 17.97 -31.21
N GLY A 69 -6.52 18.21 -30.08
CA GLY A 69 -6.33 19.45 -29.31
C GLY A 69 -6.94 19.37 -27.92
N ASP A 70 -6.71 20.43 -27.13
CA ASP A 70 -7.19 20.53 -25.76
C ASP A 70 -8.47 21.37 -25.61
N GLY A 71 -9.11 21.74 -26.74
CA GLY A 71 -10.30 22.59 -26.76
C GLY A 71 -10.03 24.09 -26.56
N ASN A 72 -8.79 24.47 -26.22
CA ASN A 72 -8.44 25.85 -25.93
C ASN A 72 -7.93 26.62 -27.16
N LEU A 73 -7.61 25.92 -28.25
CA LEU A 73 -7.25 26.50 -29.53
C LEU A 73 -8.20 25.99 -30.63
N MET A 74 -9.04 26.89 -31.16
CA MET A 74 -10.12 26.54 -32.08
C MET A 74 -9.97 27.26 -33.42
N LEU A 75 -10.17 26.54 -34.53
CA LEU A 75 -10.28 27.16 -35.86
C LEU A 75 -11.55 28.03 -35.90
N GLN A 76 -11.43 29.25 -36.42
CA GLN A 76 -12.56 30.16 -36.59
C GLN A 76 -12.53 30.87 -37.95
N ALA A 77 -13.50 31.76 -38.18
CA ALA A 77 -13.51 32.63 -39.34
C ALA A 77 -12.40 33.69 -39.25
N CYS A 78 -11.87 34.10 -40.40
CA CYS A 78 -10.94 35.23 -40.50
C CYS A 78 -11.73 36.53 -40.67
N ASP A 79 -12.34 37.02 -39.60
CA ASP A 79 -13.19 38.22 -39.59
C ASP A 79 -12.56 39.40 -38.82
N GLY A 80 -11.33 39.23 -38.33
CA GLY A 80 -10.58 40.24 -37.58
C GLY A 80 -10.67 40.08 -36.07
N THR A 81 -11.41 39.10 -35.54
CA THR A 81 -11.44 38.81 -34.09
C THR A 81 -10.48 37.72 -33.65
N GLN A 82 -9.71 37.16 -34.58
CA GLN A 82 -8.79 36.06 -34.27
C GLN A 82 -7.54 36.47 -33.51
N ASP A 83 -7.05 35.53 -32.68
CA ASP A 83 -5.81 35.69 -31.92
C ASP A 83 -4.55 35.35 -32.73
N MET A 84 -4.71 34.55 -33.80
CA MET A 84 -3.62 34.25 -34.72
C MET A 84 -4.12 33.88 -36.11
N THR A 85 -3.30 34.18 -37.11
CA THR A 85 -3.54 33.87 -38.52
C THR A 85 -2.34 33.12 -39.07
N VAL A 86 -2.58 31.94 -39.64
CA VAL A 86 -1.56 31.15 -40.36
C VAL A 86 -1.78 31.32 -41.85
N ASN A 87 -0.73 31.75 -42.56
CA ASN A 87 -0.78 31.99 -43.99
C ASN A 87 -0.25 30.77 -44.77
N THR A 88 -0.96 30.38 -45.84
CA THR A 88 -0.52 29.30 -46.74
C THR A 88 -0.45 29.76 -48.20
N ARG A 89 0.50 29.18 -48.95
CA ARG A 89 0.56 29.31 -50.42
C ARG A 89 -0.42 28.38 -51.11
N SER A 90 -0.93 27.37 -50.42
CA SER A 90 -1.96 26.46 -50.94
C SER A 90 -3.30 27.19 -51.04
N GLY A 91 -3.74 27.46 -52.28
CA GLY A 91 -5.02 28.12 -52.54
C GLY A 91 -5.10 29.59 -52.10
N LEU A 92 -3.98 30.22 -51.69
CA LEU A 92 -3.91 31.59 -51.16
C LEU A 92 -4.92 31.87 -50.04
N LYS A 93 -5.06 30.92 -49.10
CA LYS A 93 -5.97 31.01 -47.96
C LYS A 93 -5.22 31.43 -46.68
N ASP A 94 -5.94 32.12 -45.81
CA ASP A 94 -5.55 32.36 -44.43
C ASP A 94 -6.40 31.50 -43.49
N TYR A 95 -5.78 30.96 -42.44
CA TYR A 95 -6.46 30.17 -41.41
C TYR A 95 -6.35 30.85 -40.07
N CYS A 96 -7.49 31.14 -39.46
CA CYS A 96 -7.57 31.94 -38.24
C CYS A 96 -7.95 31.08 -37.04
N PHE A 97 -7.28 31.29 -35.91
CA PHE A 97 -7.51 30.53 -34.69
C PHE A 97 -7.80 31.44 -33.50
N ASP A 98 -8.63 30.95 -32.60
CA ASP A 98 -9.02 31.58 -31.34
C ASP A 98 -8.39 30.84 -30.16
N VAL A 99 -7.82 31.58 -29.21
CA VAL A 99 -7.32 31.04 -27.95
C VAL A 99 -8.37 31.28 -26.86
N LYS A 100 -9.11 30.23 -26.50
CA LYS A 100 -10.14 30.30 -25.44
C LYS A 100 -9.53 30.49 -24.06
N THR A 101 -8.41 29.83 -23.78
CA THR A 101 -7.65 29.98 -22.53
C THR A 101 -6.22 29.48 -22.72
N LYS A 102 -5.32 29.80 -21.79
CA LYS A 102 -3.95 29.27 -21.76
C LYS A 102 -3.80 28.18 -20.68
N PRO A 103 -2.91 27.19 -20.86
CA PRO A 103 -2.21 26.87 -22.10
C PRO A 103 -3.20 26.35 -23.17
N ALA A 104 -2.81 26.44 -24.44
CA ALA A 104 -3.62 25.97 -25.56
C ALA A 104 -2.79 25.12 -26.54
N TYR A 105 -3.40 24.09 -27.09
CA TYR A 105 -2.73 23.11 -27.94
C TYR A 105 -3.62 22.62 -29.08
N LEU A 106 -3.04 22.57 -30.29
CA LEU A 106 -3.64 21.95 -31.45
C LEU A 106 -2.58 21.28 -32.33
N SER A 107 -2.76 19.99 -32.59
CA SER A 107 -2.10 19.27 -33.66
C SER A 107 -2.99 19.27 -34.91
N LEU A 108 -2.36 19.55 -36.03
CA LEU A 108 -2.98 19.70 -37.32
C LEU A 108 -2.02 19.28 -38.43
N GLU A 109 -2.44 19.42 -39.67
CA GLU A 109 -1.57 19.40 -40.83
C GLU A 109 -2.11 20.40 -41.84
N LEU A 110 -1.33 21.46 -42.06
CA LEU A 110 -1.62 22.51 -43.01
C LEU A 110 -0.44 22.62 -44.01
N PRO A 111 -0.60 22.09 -45.24
CA PRO A 111 0.43 22.13 -46.26
C PRO A 111 0.76 23.55 -46.73
N SER A 112 2.01 23.75 -47.16
CA SER A 112 2.52 25.01 -47.73
C SER A 112 2.30 26.24 -46.82
N ALA A 113 2.29 26.03 -45.51
CA ALA A 113 2.25 27.11 -44.53
C ALA A 113 3.60 27.85 -44.57
N TYR A 114 3.57 29.18 -44.65
CA TYR A 114 4.79 30.01 -44.79
C TYR A 114 4.95 31.08 -43.72
N GLY A 115 3.98 31.26 -42.84
CA GLY A 115 4.11 32.21 -41.75
C GLY A 115 2.90 32.22 -40.85
N ILE A 116 3.11 32.85 -39.69
CA ILE A 116 2.08 33.05 -38.68
C ILE A 116 2.13 34.51 -38.22
N TRP A 117 0.97 35.16 -38.20
CA TRP A 117 0.74 36.39 -37.46
C TRP A 117 0.12 36.04 -36.12
N THR A 118 0.62 36.61 -35.03
CA THR A 118 0.03 36.44 -33.70
C THR A 118 -0.35 37.78 -33.10
N GLU A 119 -1.47 37.82 -32.36
CA GLU A 119 -1.90 38.99 -31.60
C GLU A 119 -1.29 38.95 -30.19
N ALA A 120 -2.10 39.01 -29.13
CA ALA A 120 -1.65 39.11 -27.75
C ALA A 120 -0.90 37.87 -27.21
N TYR A 121 -0.85 36.77 -27.97
CA TYR A 121 -0.37 35.47 -27.49
C TYR A 121 0.86 35.00 -28.27
N PRO A 122 2.03 34.82 -27.61
CA PRO A 122 3.16 34.18 -28.26
C PRO A 122 2.86 32.69 -28.49
N VAL A 123 3.23 32.18 -29.67
CA VAL A 123 2.91 30.82 -30.11
C VAL A 123 4.20 30.08 -30.44
N LYS A 124 4.35 28.87 -29.92
CA LYS A 124 5.31 27.90 -30.44
C LYS A 124 4.65 27.12 -31.56
N THR A 125 5.20 27.24 -32.76
CA THR A 125 4.68 26.59 -33.96
C THR A 125 5.68 25.53 -34.43
N THR A 126 5.23 24.30 -34.65
CA THR A 126 6.08 23.22 -35.17
C THR A 126 5.76 22.98 -36.63
N ILE A 127 6.77 23.10 -37.48
CA ILE A 127 6.66 22.82 -38.91
C ILE A 127 7.44 21.57 -39.28
N GLU A 128 7.05 20.95 -40.38
CA GLU A 128 7.78 19.86 -41.02
C GLU A 128 8.15 20.26 -42.45
N ALA A 129 9.44 20.15 -42.79
CA ALA A 129 9.98 20.41 -44.11
C ALA A 129 11.03 19.33 -44.43
N ASP A 130 10.93 18.70 -45.60
CA ASP A 130 11.80 17.59 -46.03
C ASP A 130 11.98 16.48 -44.97
N GLY A 131 10.91 16.16 -44.24
CA GLY A 131 10.89 15.14 -43.17
C GLY A 131 11.53 15.58 -41.85
N THR A 132 11.98 16.83 -41.75
CA THR A 132 12.57 17.39 -40.53
C THR A 132 11.57 18.29 -39.81
N LYS A 133 11.39 18.07 -38.49
CA LYS A 133 10.52 18.89 -37.64
C LYS A 133 11.32 20.00 -36.96
N THR A 134 10.80 21.23 -37.06
CA THR A 134 11.43 22.43 -36.48
C THR A 134 10.41 23.18 -35.65
N VAL A 135 10.75 23.49 -34.39
CA VAL A 135 9.96 24.37 -33.53
C VAL A 135 10.40 25.81 -33.76
N ILE A 136 9.44 26.69 -33.98
CA ILE A 136 9.64 28.13 -34.19
C ILE A 136 8.89 28.88 -33.09
N ASP A 137 9.57 29.81 -32.45
CA ASP A 137 8.96 30.71 -31.47
C ASP A 137 8.43 31.95 -32.22
N ALA A 138 7.11 32.10 -32.28
CA ALA A 138 6.43 33.27 -32.83
C ALA A 138 6.08 34.26 -31.70
N PRO A 139 6.69 35.46 -31.67
CA PRO A 139 6.40 36.47 -30.66
C PRO A 139 5.01 37.08 -30.83
N ALA A 140 4.41 37.52 -29.72
CA ALA A 140 3.15 38.25 -29.71
C ALA A 140 3.23 39.58 -30.50
N ASN A 141 2.15 39.94 -31.18
CA ASN A 141 1.96 41.13 -32.01
C ASN A 141 2.97 41.23 -33.16
N ASP A 142 3.38 40.10 -33.72
CA ASP A 142 4.40 40.06 -34.77
C ASP A 142 4.10 38.98 -35.83
N PHE A 143 4.67 39.19 -37.02
CA PHE A 143 4.71 38.21 -38.10
C PHE A 143 5.98 37.37 -37.99
N THR A 144 5.82 36.05 -37.93
CA THR A 144 6.95 35.12 -38.00
C THR A 144 6.88 34.30 -39.29
N GLY A 145 7.79 34.57 -40.21
CA GLY A 145 7.93 33.84 -41.47
C GLY A 145 8.73 32.55 -41.32
N TYR A 146 8.30 31.50 -42.01
CA TYR A 146 9.00 30.21 -42.10
C TYR A 146 8.77 29.54 -43.45
N GLY A 147 9.48 28.43 -43.73
CA GLY A 147 9.38 27.73 -45.01
C GLY A 147 9.58 28.65 -46.21
N GLU A 148 8.54 28.81 -47.03
CA GLU A 148 8.61 29.61 -48.28
C GLU A 148 8.77 31.13 -48.05
N ALA A 149 8.66 31.62 -46.81
CA ALA A 149 8.99 33.00 -46.46
C ALA A 149 10.47 33.23 -46.14
N THR A 150 11.25 32.17 -45.92
CA THR A 150 12.70 32.28 -45.65
C THR A 150 13.49 32.34 -46.97
N GLN A 151 14.80 32.58 -46.85
CA GLN A 151 15.71 32.60 -48.01
C GLN A 151 15.77 31.25 -48.73
N ASP A 152 15.61 30.15 -48.00
CA ASP A 152 15.74 28.79 -48.54
C ASP A 152 14.50 28.34 -49.34
N ARG A 153 13.37 29.05 -49.20
CA ARG A 153 12.13 28.83 -49.96
C ARG A 153 11.60 27.38 -49.89
N ILE A 154 11.86 26.68 -48.79
CA ILE A 154 11.48 25.27 -48.64
C ILE A 154 9.99 25.19 -48.30
N LYS A 155 9.25 24.29 -48.96
CA LYS A 155 7.85 24.02 -48.62
C LYS A 155 7.77 23.36 -47.25
N SER A 156 6.97 23.95 -46.37
CA SER A 156 6.72 23.42 -45.03
C SER A 156 5.24 23.14 -44.79
N SER A 157 4.97 22.10 -44.02
CA SER A 157 3.66 21.83 -43.43
C SER A 157 3.66 22.28 -41.97
N LEU A 158 2.66 23.06 -41.57
CA LEU A 158 2.43 23.33 -40.15
C LEU A 158 1.77 22.09 -39.51
N ILE A 159 2.35 21.58 -38.42
CA ILE A 159 1.87 20.36 -37.77
C ILE A 159 1.44 20.53 -36.30
N GLU A 160 1.83 21.62 -35.65
CA GLU A 160 1.46 21.90 -34.26
C GLU A 160 1.45 23.40 -33.95
N LEU A 161 0.48 23.83 -33.16
CA LEU A 161 0.40 25.15 -32.54
C LEU A 161 0.30 25.00 -31.02
N ARG A 162 1.12 25.74 -30.28
CA ARG A 162 1.12 25.72 -28.81
C ARG A 162 1.26 27.11 -28.22
N VAL A 163 0.26 27.51 -27.42
CA VAL A 163 0.30 28.74 -26.64
C VAL A 163 0.72 28.40 -25.21
N THR A 164 1.75 29.10 -24.72
CA THR A 164 2.28 28.89 -23.36
C THR A 164 1.77 29.97 -22.40
N GLY A 165 1.60 29.61 -21.12
CA GLY A 165 1.15 30.50 -20.06
C GLY A 165 0.35 29.76 -18.99
N GLU A 166 0.28 30.31 -17.78
CA GLU A 166 -0.64 29.85 -16.74
C GLU A 166 -2.07 30.26 -17.10
N SER A 167 -3.03 29.38 -16.85
CA SER A 167 -4.45 29.71 -16.89
C SER A 167 -4.70 30.87 -15.92
N ALA A 168 -5.29 31.97 -16.41
CA ALA A 168 -5.79 33.02 -15.54
C ALA A 168 -6.90 32.39 -14.68
N ASN A 169 -6.63 32.11 -13.40
CA ASN A 169 -7.63 31.60 -12.47
C ASN A 169 -8.76 32.64 -12.33
N PRO A 170 -9.97 32.41 -12.83
CA PRO A 170 -11.11 33.22 -12.40
C PRO A 170 -11.37 32.94 -10.91
N PRO A 171 -11.84 33.94 -10.13
CA PRO A 171 -12.26 33.68 -8.75
C PRO A 171 -13.39 32.65 -8.72
N ALA A 172 -13.29 31.72 -7.77
CA ALA A 172 -14.17 30.56 -7.66
C ALA A 172 -15.66 30.96 -7.55
N PRO A 173 -16.56 30.43 -8.41
CA PRO A 173 -17.95 30.26 -8.04
C PRO A 173 -18.03 29.12 -7.01
N SER A 174 -18.85 29.28 -5.97
CA SER A 174 -19.19 28.21 -5.05
C SER A 174 -19.99 27.14 -5.80
N ALA A 175 -19.30 26.14 -6.30
CA ALA A 175 -19.95 24.99 -6.90
C ALA A 175 -20.49 24.05 -5.82
N ASP A 176 -21.43 23.21 -6.23
CA ASP A 176 -22.05 22.22 -5.37
C ASP A 176 -21.01 21.19 -4.90
N ALA A 177 -20.56 21.33 -3.65
CA ALA A 177 -19.59 20.42 -3.03
C ALA A 177 -20.07 18.97 -2.97
N THR A 178 -21.37 18.71 -3.23
CA THR A 178 -21.97 17.37 -3.19
C THR A 178 -21.50 16.44 -4.31
N LEU A 179 -20.85 16.94 -5.37
CA LEU A 179 -20.32 16.14 -6.49
C LEU A 179 -18.78 16.09 -6.56
N ALA A 180 -18.09 16.62 -5.55
CA ALA A 180 -16.63 16.77 -5.55
C ALA A 180 -15.85 15.43 -5.59
N PHE A 181 -16.52 14.28 -5.37
CA PHE A 181 -15.95 12.95 -5.59
C PHE A 181 -15.83 12.58 -7.09
N THR A 182 -16.43 13.35 -7.99
CA THR A 182 -16.30 13.19 -9.44
C THR A 182 -15.00 13.84 -9.90
N GLY A 183 -14.12 13.07 -10.52
CA GLY A 183 -12.81 13.52 -10.99
C GLY A 183 -12.59 13.24 -12.47
N LYS A 184 -11.55 13.86 -13.04
CA LYS A 184 -11.09 13.62 -14.41
C LYS A 184 -9.78 12.84 -14.39
N ILE A 185 -9.74 11.73 -15.12
CA ILE A 185 -8.53 10.94 -15.34
C ILE A 185 -7.92 11.30 -16.70
N THR A 186 -6.62 11.57 -16.74
CA THR A 186 -5.85 11.88 -17.95
C THR A 186 -4.79 10.82 -18.15
N ILE A 187 -4.75 10.23 -19.34
CA ILE A 187 -3.99 9.01 -19.62
C ILE A 187 -2.99 9.27 -20.75
N GLY A 188 -1.76 8.80 -20.57
CA GLY A 188 -0.69 8.89 -21.55
C GLY A 188 -0.33 10.33 -21.93
N GLU A 189 -0.32 11.22 -20.93
CA GLU A 189 -0.03 12.66 -21.11
C GLU A 189 -1.00 13.38 -22.07
N GLY A 190 -2.30 13.05 -21.99
CA GLY A 190 -3.34 13.70 -22.81
C GLY A 190 -3.67 12.92 -24.09
N LYS A 191 -3.31 11.64 -24.17
CA LYS A 191 -3.80 10.73 -25.22
C LYS A 191 -5.29 10.46 -25.07
N ARG A 192 -5.78 10.31 -23.84
CA ARG A 192 -7.19 10.04 -23.54
C ARG A 192 -7.61 10.68 -22.23
N SER A 193 -8.89 10.95 -22.08
CA SER A 193 -9.46 11.26 -20.77
C SER A 193 -10.82 10.60 -20.55
N CYS A 194 -11.10 10.36 -19.27
CA CYS A 194 -12.36 9.82 -18.78
C CYS A 194 -12.75 10.54 -17.49
N THR A 195 -13.94 10.25 -17.00
CA THR A 195 -14.39 10.58 -15.66
C THR A 195 -14.04 9.43 -14.71
N ALA A 196 -13.85 9.73 -13.42
CA ALA A 196 -13.62 8.74 -12.37
C ALA A 196 -14.35 9.16 -11.09
N THR A 197 -14.62 8.20 -10.21
CA THR A 197 -15.41 8.42 -8.99
C THR A 197 -14.60 8.03 -7.76
N LEU A 198 -14.39 8.96 -6.82
CA LEU A 198 -13.73 8.70 -5.53
C LEU A 198 -14.62 7.87 -4.60
N VAL A 199 -14.19 6.65 -4.29
CA VAL A 199 -14.91 5.67 -3.44
C VAL A 199 -14.15 5.33 -2.15
N ASP A 200 -12.89 5.79 -2.05
CA ASP A 200 -12.04 5.73 -0.88
C ASP A 200 -10.95 6.82 -0.99
N PRO A 201 -10.39 7.38 0.10
CA PRO A 201 -9.32 8.38 -0.02
C PRO A 201 -8.10 7.90 -0.81
N ARG A 202 -7.89 6.59 -0.98
CA ARG A 202 -6.82 6.03 -1.81
C ARG A 202 -7.28 5.55 -3.19
N TRP A 203 -8.57 5.52 -3.48
CA TRP A 203 -9.09 4.85 -4.67
C TRP A 203 -10.20 5.61 -5.37
N VAL A 204 -10.07 5.68 -6.68
CA VAL A 204 -11.19 5.96 -7.58
C VAL A 204 -11.60 4.69 -8.31
N ILE A 205 -12.87 4.61 -8.69
CA ILE A 205 -13.39 3.62 -9.63
C ILE A 205 -13.72 4.32 -10.95
N THR A 206 -13.39 3.69 -12.09
CA THR A 206 -13.69 4.18 -13.44
C THR A 206 -13.96 3.00 -14.38
N ALA A 207 -14.29 3.27 -15.63
CA ALA A 207 -14.49 2.24 -16.64
C ALA A 207 -13.15 1.61 -17.05
N LYS A 208 -13.10 0.27 -17.12
CA LYS A 208 -11.87 -0.49 -17.41
C LYS A 208 -11.31 -0.13 -18.78
N HIS A 209 -12.18 0.01 -19.78
CA HIS A 209 -11.79 0.34 -21.16
C HIS A 209 -11.07 1.69 -21.30
N CYS A 210 -11.20 2.63 -20.35
CA CYS A 210 -10.44 3.88 -20.37
C CYS A 210 -8.93 3.65 -20.37
N LEU A 211 -8.48 2.59 -19.69
CA LEU A 211 -7.05 2.29 -19.48
C LEU A 211 -6.53 1.18 -20.39
N ALA A 212 -7.37 0.67 -21.29
CA ALA A 212 -7.00 -0.34 -22.29
C ALA A 212 -6.18 0.29 -23.42
N ASP A 213 -5.35 -0.50 -24.10
CA ASP A 213 -4.65 -0.03 -25.31
C ASP A 213 -5.67 0.35 -26.40
N ASP A 214 -6.71 -0.47 -26.55
CA ASP A 214 -7.90 -0.23 -27.35
C ASP A 214 -9.13 -0.36 -26.42
N PRO A 215 -10.01 0.64 -26.31
CA PRO A 215 -11.26 0.52 -25.55
C PRO A 215 -12.10 -0.71 -25.91
N ALA A 216 -12.03 -1.20 -27.15
CA ALA A 216 -12.71 -2.42 -27.58
C ALA A 216 -12.10 -3.71 -27.00
N ASP A 217 -10.84 -3.69 -26.56
CA ASP A 217 -10.11 -4.83 -26.01
C ASP A 217 -9.59 -4.55 -24.59
N THR A 218 -10.44 -4.83 -23.62
CA THR A 218 -10.11 -4.61 -22.20
C THR A 218 -9.19 -5.67 -21.61
N SER A 219 -8.81 -6.72 -22.36
CA SER A 219 -7.89 -7.76 -21.89
C SER A 219 -6.46 -7.25 -21.69
N THR A 220 -6.15 -6.11 -22.30
CA THR A 220 -4.87 -5.40 -22.16
C THR A 220 -4.68 -4.72 -20.81
N VAL A 221 -5.75 -4.54 -20.02
CA VAL A 221 -5.69 -3.94 -18.68
C VAL A 221 -5.35 -5.01 -17.65
N THR A 222 -4.10 -5.03 -17.22
CA THR A 222 -3.62 -5.96 -16.18
C THR A 222 -3.57 -5.29 -14.80
N ALA A 223 -3.65 -6.10 -13.74
CA ALA A 223 -3.44 -5.61 -12.38
C ALA A 223 -1.98 -5.16 -12.19
N GLY A 224 -1.76 -4.05 -11.49
CA GLY A 224 -0.44 -3.47 -11.26
C GLY A 224 -0.32 -2.03 -11.74
N THR A 225 0.90 -1.54 -11.97
CA THR A 225 1.12 -0.15 -12.43
C THR A 225 0.45 0.09 -13.80
N PRO A 226 -0.26 1.22 -14.01
CA PRO A 226 -0.75 1.58 -15.33
C PRO A 226 0.36 1.54 -16.39
N LYS A 227 0.07 0.98 -17.57
CA LYS A 227 1.01 0.94 -18.70
C LYS A 227 1.43 2.34 -19.16
N GLU A 228 0.46 3.25 -19.21
CA GLU A 228 0.65 4.66 -19.56
C GLU A 228 0.57 5.52 -18.30
N LYS A 229 1.40 6.58 -18.23
CA LYS A 229 1.35 7.55 -17.13
C LYS A 229 -0.05 8.14 -17.04
N THR A 230 -0.65 8.00 -15.87
CA THR A 230 -2.05 8.34 -15.64
C THR A 230 -2.18 9.26 -14.43
N THR A 231 -2.92 10.35 -14.56
CA THR A 231 -3.16 11.33 -13.50
C THR A 231 -4.65 11.52 -13.24
N LEU A 232 -5.01 11.79 -12.00
CA LEU A 232 -6.36 12.16 -11.58
C LEU A 232 -6.37 13.59 -11.06
N THR A 233 -7.40 14.35 -11.38
CA THR A 233 -7.82 15.54 -10.61
C THR A 233 -9.23 15.36 -10.06
N VAL A 234 -9.43 15.54 -8.75
CA VAL A 234 -10.70 15.34 -8.04
C VAL A 234 -10.83 16.35 -6.89
N GLY A 235 -12.00 16.46 -6.24
CA GLY A 235 -12.21 17.36 -5.10
C GLY A 235 -12.51 18.80 -5.49
N ARG A 236 -12.67 19.05 -6.79
CA ARG A 236 -13.12 20.31 -7.36
C ARG A 236 -14.00 20.04 -8.57
N THR A 237 -15.07 20.80 -8.70
CA THR A 237 -16.07 20.70 -9.77
C THR A 237 -15.71 21.56 -10.98
N ASP A 238 -14.71 22.44 -10.86
CA ASP A 238 -14.10 23.17 -11.98
C ASP A 238 -12.58 22.97 -11.92
N LEU A 239 -12.05 22.26 -12.90
CA LEU A 239 -10.63 21.90 -13.01
C LEU A 239 -9.74 23.13 -13.24
N ALA A 240 -10.32 24.26 -13.66
CA ALA A 240 -9.60 25.53 -13.78
C ALA A 240 -9.38 26.22 -12.42
N THR A 241 -10.01 25.77 -11.34
CA THR A 241 -9.81 26.34 -9.99
C THR A 241 -8.68 25.66 -9.24
N SER A 242 -8.11 26.32 -8.22
CA SER A 242 -7.18 25.70 -7.26
C SER A 242 -7.91 25.03 -6.08
N GLY A 243 -7.21 24.17 -5.32
CA GLY A 243 -7.81 23.36 -4.24
C GLY A 243 -8.33 22.00 -4.72
N GLY A 244 -8.70 21.05 -3.86
CA GLY A 244 -8.93 19.66 -4.27
C GLY A 244 -7.63 18.87 -4.40
N HIS A 245 -7.61 17.78 -5.16
CA HIS A 245 -6.52 16.79 -5.16
C HIS A 245 -6.11 16.39 -6.58
N THR A 246 -4.84 16.56 -6.92
CA THR A 246 -4.25 16.09 -8.18
C THR A 246 -3.09 15.15 -7.88
N THR A 247 -3.13 13.93 -8.43
CA THR A 247 -2.13 12.90 -8.13
C THR A 247 -2.01 11.87 -9.25
N ALA A 248 -0.90 11.13 -9.28
CA ALA A 248 -0.73 10.03 -10.21
C ALA A 248 -1.55 8.80 -9.77
N ILE A 249 -1.96 7.99 -10.75
CA ILE A 249 -2.45 6.64 -10.51
C ILE A 249 -1.25 5.68 -10.57
N VAL A 250 -1.06 4.89 -9.52
CA VAL A 250 0.12 4.01 -9.37
C VAL A 250 -0.22 2.53 -9.43
N GLU A 251 -1.50 2.20 -9.38
CA GLU A 251 -1.95 0.82 -9.40
C GLU A 251 -3.38 0.69 -9.93
N LEU A 252 -3.61 -0.38 -10.69
CA LEU A 252 -4.89 -0.80 -11.24
C LEU A 252 -5.27 -2.16 -10.67
N VAL A 253 -6.55 -2.30 -10.32
CA VAL A 253 -7.18 -3.57 -10.03
C VAL A 253 -8.41 -3.68 -10.93
N PRO A 254 -8.29 -4.34 -12.10
CA PRO A 254 -9.43 -4.54 -12.99
C PRO A 254 -10.41 -5.56 -12.39
N HIS A 255 -11.71 -5.33 -12.58
CA HIS A 255 -12.72 -6.34 -12.28
C HIS A 255 -12.64 -7.46 -13.34
N ALA A 256 -12.86 -8.71 -12.92
CA ALA A 256 -12.65 -9.87 -13.77
C ALA A 256 -13.63 -9.91 -14.97
N ASP A 257 -14.90 -9.59 -14.74
CA ASP A 257 -16.02 -9.77 -15.67
C ASP A 257 -16.90 -8.51 -15.83
N ARG A 258 -16.41 -7.34 -15.40
CA ARG A 258 -17.11 -6.06 -15.55
C ARG A 258 -16.17 -5.03 -16.16
N ASP A 259 -16.74 -4.06 -16.88
CA ASP A 259 -16.02 -2.89 -17.36
C ASP A 259 -15.78 -1.88 -16.23
N LEU A 260 -15.08 -2.33 -15.19
CA LEU A 260 -14.74 -1.58 -13.98
C LEU A 260 -13.27 -1.80 -13.63
N VAL A 261 -12.60 -0.73 -13.20
CA VAL A 261 -11.25 -0.78 -12.65
C VAL A 261 -11.17 0.14 -11.44
N MET A 262 -10.62 -0.39 -10.35
CA MET A 262 -10.21 0.41 -9.21
C MET A 262 -8.79 0.92 -9.47
N ALA A 263 -8.59 2.22 -9.32
CA ALA A 263 -7.33 2.90 -9.59
C ALA A 263 -6.81 3.60 -8.33
N ARG A 264 -5.62 3.20 -7.87
CA ARG A 264 -5.01 3.69 -6.63
C ARG A 264 -4.27 5.01 -6.85
N LEU A 265 -4.52 5.94 -5.95
CA LEU A 265 -3.87 7.25 -5.87
C LEU A 265 -2.47 7.10 -5.27
N ALA A 266 -1.48 7.79 -5.87
CA ALA A 266 -0.12 7.85 -5.34
C ALA A 266 -0.05 8.60 -4.01
N GLN A 267 -0.89 9.63 -3.86
CA GLN A 267 -1.09 10.36 -2.62
C GLN A 267 -2.58 10.27 -2.27
N PRO A 268 -2.95 9.90 -1.04
CA PRO A 268 -4.35 9.82 -0.65
C PRO A 268 -5.04 11.19 -0.66
N ALA A 269 -6.29 11.26 -1.12
CA ALA A 269 -7.14 12.44 -1.15
C ALA A 269 -7.81 12.68 0.22
N VAL A 270 -6.99 12.81 1.28
CA VAL A 270 -7.47 13.01 2.65
C VAL A 270 -8.31 14.28 2.76
N GLY A 271 -9.45 14.20 3.45
CA GLY A 271 -10.37 15.33 3.66
C GLY A 271 -11.45 15.49 2.59
N LEU A 272 -11.34 14.77 1.46
CA LEU A 272 -12.46 14.62 0.52
C LEU A 272 -13.39 13.50 0.99
N THR A 273 -14.70 13.71 0.89
CA THR A 273 -15.71 12.70 1.23
C THR A 273 -15.94 11.79 0.02
N PRO A 274 -15.58 10.50 0.06
CA PRO A 274 -15.87 9.57 -1.02
C PRO A 274 -17.37 9.24 -1.09
N VAL A 275 -17.86 8.85 -2.27
CA VAL A 275 -19.25 8.40 -2.43
C VAL A 275 -19.40 6.95 -1.97
N ALA A 276 -20.48 6.63 -1.26
CA ALA A 276 -20.81 5.26 -0.88
C ALA A 276 -21.40 4.49 -2.06
N LEU A 277 -21.14 3.18 -2.16
CA LEU A 277 -21.81 2.31 -3.11
C LEU A 277 -23.24 1.99 -2.63
N SER A 278 -24.22 2.15 -3.51
CA SER A 278 -25.58 1.64 -3.30
C SER A 278 -25.54 0.12 -3.35
N ARG A 279 -26.06 -0.56 -2.32
CA ARG A 279 -26.28 -2.02 -2.33
C ARG A 279 -27.63 -2.42 -2.89
N THR A 280 -28.43 -1.44 -3.28
CA THR A 280 -29.79 -1.64 -3.80
C THR A 280 -29.74 -1.64 -5.32
N ALA A 281 -30.19 -2.73 -5.94
CA ALA A 281 -30.23 -2.87 -7.39
C ALA A 281 -30.94 -1.69 -8.09
N PRO A 282 -30.49 -1.28 -9.29
CA PRO A 282 -31.24 -0.34 -10.13
C PRO A 282 -32.59 -0.94 -10.53
N THR A 283 -33.63 -0.11 -10.57
CA THR A 283 -34.97 -0.47 -10.99
C THR A 283 -35.35 0.35 -12.22
N ALA A 284 -36.07 -0.26 -13.17
CA ALA A 284 -36.55 0.44 -14.36
C ALA A 284 -37.36 1.69 -13.96
N ASP A 285 -37.25 2.74 -14.77
CA ASP A 285 -37.86 4.07 -14.60
C ASP A 285 -37.36 4.90 -13.41
N ALA A 286 -36.47 4.35 -12.57
CA ALA A 286 -35.83 5.09 -11.50
C ALA A 286 -35.03 6.28 -12.06
N ALA A 287 -35.10 7.42 -11.40
CA ALA A 287 -34.30 8.59 -11.77
C ALA A 287 -32.91 8.49 -11.13
N LEU A 288 -31.87 8.64 -11.95
CA LEU A 288 -30.48 8.75 -11.50
C LEU A 288 -29.88 10.06 -12.00
N THR A 289 -29.04 10.69 -11.19
CA THR A 289 -28.23 11.84 -11.62
C THR A 289 -26.90 11.33 -12.13
N VAL A 290 -26.54 11.65 -13.37
CA VAL A 290 -25.21 11.39 -13.92
C VAL A 290 -24.41 12.68 -13.90
N ALA A 291 -23.15 12.64 -13.45
CA ALA A 291 -22.27 13.81 -13.41
C ALA A 291 -20.89 13.48 -14.01
N GLY A 292 -20.37 14.30 -14.92
CA GLY A 292 -19.12 13.99 -15.63
C GLY A 292 -18.39 15.18 -16.22
N PHE A 293 -17.22 14.92 -16.79
CA PHE A 293 -16.37 15.89 -17.49
C PHE A 293 -16.30 15.65 -19.01
N GLY A 294 -17.22 14.85 -19.56
CA GLY A 294 -17.30 14.62 -20.99
C GLY A 294 -17.75 15.85 -21.77
N ARG A 295 -17.63 15.80 -23.09
CA ARG A 295 -18.08 16.86 -24.02
C ARG A 295 -19.50 17.28 -23.70
N THR A 296 -19.82 18.53 -24.00
CA THR A 296 -21.21 18.97 -24.08
C THR A 296 -21.59 19.17 -25.54
N LYS A 297 -22.77 19.73 -25.78
CA LYS A 297 -23.19 20.16 -27.12
C LYS A 297 -22.30 21.27 -27.68
N THR A 298 -21.68 22.08 -26.82
CA THR A 298 -20.92 23.28 -27.22
C THR A 298 -19.45 23.23 -26.81
N ASP A 299 -19.11 22.43 -25.81
CA ASP A 299 -17.79 22.45 -25.18
C ASP A 299 -17.05 21.14 -25.47
N TRP A 300 -15.87 21.26 -26.09
CA TRP A 300 -15.06 20.11 -26.48
C TRP A 300 -14.31 19.47 -25.31
N VAL A 301 -13.66 20.25 -24.44
CA VAL A 301 -12.95 19.68 -23.28
C VAL A 301 -13.38 20.45 -22.02
N PRO A 302 -14.55 20.13 -21.43
CA PRO A 302 -15.04 20.89 -20.29
C PRO A 302 -14.08 20.84 -19.09
N SER A 303 -13.85 21.99 -18.47
CA SER A 303 -13.20 22.08 -17.16
C SER A 303 -14.19 21.85 -16.02
N LYS A 304 -15.48 22.09 -16.25
CA LYS A 304 -16.53 21.99 -15.24
C LYS A 304 -17.24 20.65 -15.31
N VAL A 305 -17.51 20.08 -14.15
CA VAL A 305 -18.44 18.95 -14.04
C VAL A 305 -19.82 19.45 -14.42
N HIS A 306 -20.50 18.69 -15.26
CA HIS A 306 -21.90 18.90 -15.59
C HIS A 306 -22.71 17.68 -15.15
N SER A 307 -24.01 17.88 -14.93
CA SER A 307 -24.89 16.80 -14.48
C SER A 307 -26.31 16.95 -15.01
N ALA A 308 -26.97 15.81 -15.24
CA ALA A 308 -28.37 15.76 -15.63
C ALA A 308 -29.06 14.51 -15.07
N ALA A 309 -30.39 14.51 -15.06
CA ALA A 309 -31.19 13.37 -14.64
C ALA A 309 -31.49 12.44 -15.83
N PHE A 310 -31.35 11.14 -15.60
CA PHE A 310 -31.63 10.07 -16.54
C PHE A 310 -32.59 9.05 -15.92
N SER A 311 -33.43 8.41 -16.73
CA SER A 311 -34.26 7.28 -16.33
C SER A 311 -33.53 5.98 -16.62
N VAL A 312 -33.56 5.05 -15.66
CA VAL A 312 -33.08 3.67 -15.85
C VAL A 312 -33.99 2.93 -16.83
N GLY A 313 -33.42 2.35 -17.87
CA GLY A 313 -34.09 1.50 -18.83
C GLY A 313 -33.98 0.01 -18.46
N THR A 314 -33.75 -0.83 -19.46
CA THR A 314 -33.52 -2.27 -19.26
C THR A 314 -32.33 -2.50 -18.34
N VAL A 315 -32.52 -3.32 -17.30
CA VAL A 315 -31.50 -3.76 -16.36
C VAL A 315 -31.12 -5.20 -16.69
N ASP A 316 -29.83 -5.48 -16.80
CA ASP A 316 -29.28 -6.82 -17.02
C ASP A 316 -28.26 -7.20 -15.93
N THR A 317 -27.52 -8.28 -16.16
CA THR A 317 -26.55 -8.80 -15.19
C THR A 317 -25.34 -7.87 -15.03
N ALA A 318 -24.88 -7.21 -16.10
CA ALA A 318 -23.67 -6.39 -16.10
C ALA A 318 -23.95 -4.89 -15.90
N GLY A 319 -25.18 -4.44 -16.15
CA GLY A 319 -25.50 -3.03 -16.11
C GLY A 319 -26.94 -2.70 -16.46
N PHE A 320 -27.14 -1.49 -16.97
CA PHE A 320 -28.44 -0.99 -17.34
C PHE A 320 -28.35 0.13 -18.38
N ALA A 321 -29.40 0.27 -19.17
CA ALA A 321 -29.56 1.39 -20.08
C ALA A 321 -29.97 2.67 -19.35
N LEU A 322 -29.61 3.83 -19.90
CA LEU A 322 -30.05 5.15 -19.47
C LEU A 322 -30.71 5.89 -20.65
N ALA A 323 -31.77 6.62 -20.34
CA ALA A 323 -32.41 7.55 -21.25
C ALA A 323 -32.52 8.95 -20.60
N ALA A 324 -32.36 10.00 -21.40
CA ALA A 324 -32.49 11.37 -20.94
C ALA A 324 -33.84 11.60 -20.24
N LYS A 325 -33.83 12.28 -19.08
CA LYS A 325 -35.04 12.62 -18.33
C LYS A 325 -35.18 14.11 -18.13
N THR A 326 -34.18 14.76 -17.54
CA THR A 326 -34.23 16.21 -17.28
C THR A 326 -32.84 16.84 -17.40
N PRO A 327 -32.65 17.75 -18.36
CA PRO A 327 -33.58 18.09 -19.46
C PRO A 327 -33.79 16.89 -20.41
N ALA A 328 -34.83 16.94 -21.25
CA ALA A 328 -35.19 15.82 -22.14
C ALA A 328 -34.16 15.55 -23.25
N ASP A 329 -33.29 16.53 -23.52
CA ASP A 329 -32.17 16.46 -24.46
C ASP A 329 -30.82 16.26 -23.76
N ALA A 330 -30.82 15.89 -22.48
CA ALA A 330 -29.60 15.52 -21.76
C ALA A 330 -28.83 14.42 -22.51
N THR A 331 -27.51 14.51 -22.47
CA THR A 331 -26.64 13.61 -23.21
C THR A 331 -25.47 13.12 -22.36
N ILE A 332 -24.88 12.03 -22.81
CA ILE A 332 -23.67 11.43 -22.29
C ILE A 332 -22.70 11.36 -23.47
N CYS A 333 -21.53 11.97 -23.33
CA CYS A 333 -20.59 12.19 -24.44
C CYS A 333 -19.20 11.62 -24.16
N GLN A 334 -18.32 11.69 -25.15
CA GLN A 334 -16.90 11.38 -25.00
C GLN A 334 -16.32 12.11 -23.77
N GLY A 335 -15.62 11.38 -22.91
CA GLY A 335 -15.11 11.82 -21.61
C GLY A 335 -16.00 11.49 -20.41
N ASP A 336 -17.27 11.13 -20.62
CA ASP A 336 -18.18 10.69 -19.54
C ASP A 336 -18.01 9.21 -19.16
N ALA A 337 -17.21 8.41 -19.88
CA ALA A 337 -16.86 7.08 -19.41
C ALA A 337 -16.29 7.13 -17.98
N GLY A 338 -16.81 6.29 -17.08
CA GLY A 338 -16.50 6.32 -15.66
C GLY A 338 -17.24 7.38 -14.83
N ALA A 339 -18.18 8.13 -15.42
CA ALA A 339 -19.03 9.08 -14.70
C ALA A 339 -20.01 8.37 -13.76
N PRO A 340 -20.17 8.83 -12.51
CA PRO A 340 -21.10 8.24 -11.56
C PRO A 340 -22.56 8.46 -11.96
N ALA A 341 -23.34 7.38 -11.96
CA ALA A 341 -24.79 7.41 -11.90
C ALA A 341 -25.24 7.28 -10.44
N LEU A 342 -25.93 8.31 -9.93
CA LEU A 342 -26.17 8.53 -8.51
C LEU A 342 -27.68 8.50 -8.19
N ARG A 343 -27.99 8.02 -6.99
CA ARG A 343 -29.29 8.27 -6.32
C ARG A 343 -29.06 8.88 -4.95
N THR A 344 -30.13 9.36 -4.32
CA THR A 344 -30.07 9.77 -2.90
C THR A 344 -30.49 8.61 -2.00
N GLU A 345 -29.62 8.21 -1.07
CA GLU A 345 -29.91 7.25 0.00
C GLU A 345 -29.55 7.89 1.35
N ASN A 346 -30.45 7.83 2.34
CA ASN A 346 -30.23 8.43 3.67
C ASN A 346 -29.80 9.90 3.65
N GLY A 347 -30.27 10.68 2.67
CA GLY A 347 -29.94 12.10 2.51
C GLY A 347 -28.56 12.38 1.90
N ALA A 348 -27.85 11.36 1.40
CA ALA A 348 -26.54 11.48 0.76
C ALA A 348 -26.52 10.79 -0.63
N PRO A 349 -25.62 11.21 -1.55
CA PRO A 349 -25.45 10.53 -2.82
C PRO A 349 -24.89 9.10 -2.62
N ALA A 350 -25.43 8.15 -3.37
CA ALA A 350 -24.98 6.77 -3.45
C ALA A 350 -24.76 6.34 -4.90
N LEU A 351 -23.63 5.70 -5.16
CA LEU A 351 -23.20 5.24 -6.48
C LEU A 351 -23.97 3.98 -6.91
N VAL A 352 -24.67 4.07 -8.03
CA VAL A 352 -25.49 2.97 -8.61
C VAL A 352 -24.79 2.31 -9.80
N GLY A 353 -24.02 3.08 -10.56
CA GLY A 353 -23.28 2.59 -11.69
C GLY A 353 -22.28 3.61 -12.24
N LEU A 354 -21.45 3.18 -13.19
CA LEU A 354 -20.53 4.04 -13.94
C LEU A 354 -20.85 3.99 -15.43
N VAL A 355 -20.94 5.16 -16.06
CA VAL A 355 -21.16 5.26 -17.51
C VAL A 355 -20.06 4.52 -18.25
N SER A 356 -20.42 3.75 -19.28
CA SER A 356 -19.46 3.04 -20.13
C SER A 356 -19.55 3.51 -21.59
N ARG A 357 -20.75 3.45 -22.18
CA ARG A 357 -20.97 3.72 -23.60
C ARG A 357 -22.16 4.67 -23.80
N SER A 358 -22.20 5.34 -24.95
CA SER A 358 -23.37 6.08 -25.38
C SER A 358 -23.48 6.17 -26.88
N TRP A 359 -24.67 6.56 -27.35
CA TRP A 359 -24.90 6.90 -28.75
C TRP A 359 -24.27 8.25 -29.14
N GLN A 360 -23.75 9.05 -28.20
CA GLN A 360 -23.16 10.37 -28.50
C GLN A 360 -24.14 11.35 -29.17
N GLY A 361 -25.45 11.18 -28.98
CA GLY A 361 -26.45 12.05 -29.58
C GLY A 361 -26.38 13.46 -29.00
N ASN A 362 -26.45 14.47 -29.88
CA ASN A 362 -26.31 15.90 -29.52
C ASN A 362 -24.96 16.31 -28.89
N CYS A 363 -23.94 15.44 -28.92
CA CYS A 363 -22.59 15.77 -28.50
C CYS A 363 -21.86 16.57 -29.59
N LEU A 364 -20.93 17.45 -29.18
CA LEU A 364 -20.12 18.21 -30.13
C LEU A 364 -19.27 17.27 -31.00
N GLY A 365 -19.35 17.45 -32.33
CA GLY A 365 -18.66 16.62 -33.32
C GLY A 365 -19.39 15.32 -33.70
N SER A 366 -20.64 15.13 -33.27
CA SER A 366 -21.48 13.96 -33.59
C SER A 366 -22.70 14.36 -34.41
N THR A 367 -23.05 13.53 -35.39
CA THR A 367 -24.29 13.67 -36.19
C THR A 367 -25.42 12.74 -35.70
N GLU A 368 -25.17 11.96 -34.65
CA GLU A 368 -26.15 11.06 -34.05
C GLU A 368 -27.22 11.85 -33.27
N SER A 369 -28.46 11.33 -33.25
CA SER A 369 -29.59 11.94 -32.56
C SER A 369 -30.07 11.14 -31.34
N ARG A 370 -29.76 9.85 -31.27
CA ARG A 370 -30.07 8.98 -30.13
C ARG A 370 -29.22 9.38 -28.92
N THR A 371 -29.86 9.65 -27.78
CA THR A 371 -29.19 10.10 -26.54
C THR A 371 -29.02 9.00 -25.48
N GLY A 372 -29.41 7.76 -25.81
CA GLY A 372 -29.31 6.63 -24.88
C GLY A 372 -27.86 6.28 -24.54
N ALA A 373 -27.65 5.72 -23.35
CA ALA A 373 -26.35 5.29 -22.86
C ALA A 373 -26.45 3.95 -22.12
N TYR A 374 -25.29 3.34 -21.87
CA TYR A 374 -25.16 2.12 -21.10
C TYR A 374 -24.22 2.34 -19.90
N THR A 375 -24.63 1.86 -18.74
CA THR A 375 -23.97 2.05 -17.45
C THR A 375 -23.70 0.70 -16.80
N THR A 376 -22.46 0.49 -16.34
CA THR A 376 -22.08 -0.71 -15.59
C THR A 376 -22.54 -0.57 -14.14
N ARG A 377 -23.30 -1.54 -13.63
CA ARG A 377 -23.88 -1.49 -12.26
C ARG A 377 -22.84 -1.81 -11.19
N VAL A 378 -23.02 -1.32 -9.96
CA VAL A 378 -22.09 -1.56 -8.85
C VAL A 378 -22.68 -2.21 -7.59
N ASP A 379 -23.99 -2.52 -7.59
CA ASP A 379 -24.69 -2.95 -6.38
C ASP A 379 -24.27 -4.33 -5.85
N ASP A 380 -23.77 -5.20 -6.73
CA ASP A 380 -23.34 -6.57 -6.44
C ASP A 380 -21.82 -6.74 -6.26
N ILE A 381 -21.03 -5.68 -6.43
CA ILE A 381 -19.56 -5.71 -6.33
C ILE A 381 -18.99 -5.12 -5.04
N ALA A 382 -19.85 -4.80 -4.07
CA ALA A 382 -19.41 -4.15 -2.83
C ALA A 382 -18.30 -4.93 -2.09
N SER A 383 -18.36 -6.27 -2.14
CA SER A 383 -17.33 -7.15 -1.56
C SER A 383 -15.97 -6.98 -2.25
N TRP A 384 -15.95 -6.87 -3.58
CA TRP A 384 -14.72 -6.61 -4.34
C TRP A 384 -14.15 -5.22 -4.02
N VAL A 385 -14.97 -4.16 -4.01
CA VAL A 385 -14.50 -2.82 -3.64
C VAL A 385 -13.96 -2.79 -2.22
N GLU A 386 -14.63 -3.44 -1.27
CA GLU A 386 -14.18 -3.58 0.12
C GLU A 386 -12.84 -4.31 0.23
N GLN A 387 -12.66 -5.39 -0.54
CA GLN A 387 -11.42 -6.14 -0.59
C GLN A 387 -10.27 -5.29 -1.15
N VAL A 388 -10.51 -4.54 -2.23
CA VAL A 388 -9.49 -3.71 -2.89
C VAL A 388 -9.09 -2.51 -2.03
N ARG A 389 -10.05 -1.84 -1.38
CA ARG A 389 -9.77 -0.67 -0.53
C ARG A 389 -9.29 -1.02 0.87
N ALA A 390 -9.29 -2.29 1.25
CA ALA A 390 -8.83 -2.71 2.57
C ALA A 390 -7.44 -2.13 2.85
N PRO A 391 -7.21 -1.48 4.01
CA PRO A 391 -5.90 -0.96 4.35
C PRO A 391 -4.85 -2.07 4.26
N ARG A 392 -3.77 -1.82 3.52
CA ARG A 392 -2.72 -2.82 3.34
C ARG A 392 -1.94 -3.00 4.61
N ASN A 393 -1.83 -4.25 5.00
CA ASN A 393 -1.00 -4.69 6.11
C ASN A 393 0.33 -5.17 5.54
N GLY A 394 1.21 -4.20 5.27
CA GLY A 394 2.54 -4.44 4.71
C GLY A 394 3.63 -4.28 5.76
N SER A 395 4.69 -5.05 5.59
CA SER A 395 5.90 -4.90 6.40
C SER A 395 6.42 -3.46 6.33
N GLN A 396 7.04 -3.00 7.40
CA GLN A 396 7.78 -1.75 7.39
C GLN A 396 9.25 -2.01 7.11
N VAL A 397 9.89 -1.07 6.43
CA VAL A 397 11.33 -1.08 6.27
C VAL A 397 11.91 0.19 6.89
N SER A 398 12.99 0.03 7.65
CA SER A 398 13.88 1.10 8.07
C SER A 398 15.12 1.04 7.20
N LEU A 399 15.42 2.11 6.51
CA LEU A 399 16.57 2.26 5.64
C LEU A 399 17.61 3.15 6.32
N LEU A 400 18.87 2.80 6.15
CA LEU A 400 20.05 3.57 6.53
C LEU A 400 20.93 3.74 5.31
N ALA A 401 21.38 4.95 5.05
CA ALA A 401 22.26 5.24 3.94
C ALA A 401 23.45 6.09 4.39
N GLY A 402 24.66 5.61 4.10
CA GLY A 402 25.89 6.37 4.28
C GLY A 402 26.18 7.21 3.04
N GLY A 403 26.72 8.41 3.21
CA GLY A 403 27.18 9.25 2.10
C GLY A 403 27.06 10.74 2.37
N GLY A 404 27.81 11.55 1.60
CA GLY A 404 27.81 13.00 1.73
C GLY A 404 28.27 13.52 3.10
N GLY A 405 29.15 12.77 3.79
CA GLY A 405 29.70 13.17 5.09
C GLY A 405 28.80 12.86 6.29
N ALA A 406 27.72 12.10 6.12
CA ALA A 406 26.78 11.77 7.19
C ALA A 406 26.09 10.42 6.98
N MET A 407 25.37 9.99 8.02
CA MET A 407 24.39 8.90 7.94
C MET A 407 22.98 9.47 7.82
N TRP A 408 22.17 8.83 7.00
CA TRP A 408 20.79 9.19 6.70
C TRP A 408 19.86 8.02 6.96
N SER A 409 18.63 8.31 7.35
CA SER A 409 17.60 7.31 7.59
C SER A 409 16.31 7.66 6.87
N GLN A 410 15.59 6.62 6.45
CA GLN A 410 14.26 6.74 5.88
C GLN A 410 13.43 5.52 6.30
N VAL A 411 12.11 5.63 6.24
CA VAL A 411 11.21 4.50 6.46
C VAL A 411 10.32 4.30 5.24
N GLY A 412 9.88 3.07 5.03
CA GLY A 412 8.93 2.70 3.99
C GLY A 412 7.85 1.76 4.50
N ASN A 413 6.69 1.80 3.83
CA ASN A 413 5.59 0.86 3.98
C ASN A 413 5.55 -0.03 2.73
N LEU A 414 5.99 -1.28 2.88
CA LEU A 414 6.11 -2.23 1.77
C LEU A 414 4.74 -2.71 1.26
N GLY A 415 3.66 -2.53 2.02
CA GLY A 415 2.32 -2.87 1.55
C GLY A 415 1.89 -1.97 0.40
N TYR A 416 2.20 -0.68 0.48
CA TYR A 416 1.88 0.29 -0.55
C TYR A 416 3.06 0.61 -1.49
N GLY A 417 4.28 0.16 -1.17
CA GLY A 417 5.50 0.60 -1.86
C GLY A 417 5.77 2.09 -1.66
N GLU A 418 5.34 2.65 -0.53
CA GLU A 418 5.42 4.08 -0.22
C GLU A 418 6.58 4.36 0.74
N TYR A 419 7.34 5.42 0.46
CA TYR A 419 8.49 5.82 1.26
C TYR A 419 8.37 7.28 1.71
N GLY A 420 9.18 7.66 2.70
CA GLY A 420 9.28 9.05 3.14
C GLY A 420 9.57 10.01 1.98
N GLN A 421 9.08 11.26 2.11
CA GLN A 421 9.32 12.33 1.13
C GLN A 421 10.76 12.87 1.19
N SER A 422 11.54 12.50 2.21
CA SER A 422 12.89 12.98 2.46
C SER A 422 13.64 12.05 3.40
N TRP A 423 14.96 12.02 3.24
CA TRP A 423 15.88 11.33 4.15
C TRP A 423 16.21 12.20 5.37
N ALA A 424 16.09 11.64 6.57
CA ALA A 424 16.41 12.30 7.82
C ALA A 424 17.86 12.02 8.23
N LYS A 425 18.62 13.08 8.51
CA LYS A 425 19.99 12.96 9.01
C LYS A 425 19.99 12.29 10.40
N VAL A 426 20.83 11.27 10.58
CA VAL A 426 20.94 10.51 11.84
C VAL A 426 21.99 11.13 12.76
N ASP A 427 23.26 11.18 12.32
CA ASP A 427 24.39 11.85 13.00
C ASP A 427 25.66 11.84 12.10
N GLY A 428 26.65 12.71 12.40
CA GLY A 428 27.73 13.17 11.51
C GLY A 428 28.98 12.29 11.34
N LYS A 429 28.87 10.97 11.24
CA LYS A 429 29.97 10.12 10.74
C LYS A 429 29.81 9.89 9.25
N ASP A 430 30.89 10.08 8.50
CA ASP A 430 30.97 9.67 7.10
C ASP A 430 31.16 8.15 7.06
N VAL A 431 30.07 7.43 6.81
CA VAL A 431 30.02 5.98 6.84
C VAL A 431 30.22 5.43 5.43
N SER A 432 31.23 4.59 5.28
CA SER A 432 31.55 3.96 4.00
C SER A 432 30.83 2.62 3.78
N ARG A 433 30.49 1.92 4.87
CA ARG A 433 29.75 0.64 4.83
C ARG A 433 28.81 0.53 6.02
N VAL A 434 27.61 0.01 5.84
CA VAL A 434 26.60 -0.13 6.89
C VAL A 434 25.86 -1.45 6.79
N SER A 435 25.60 -2.07 7.94
CA SER A 435 24.83 -3.30 8.06
C SER A 435 23.84 -3.16 9.22
N THR A 436 22.60 -3.58 9.00
CA THR A 436 21.55 -3.52 10.01
C THR A 436 20.94 -4.88 10.30
N VAL A 437 20.61 -5.12 11.56
CA VAL A 437 19.80 -6.27 11.98
C VAL A 437 18.62 -5.82 12.82
N ARG A 438 17.53 -6.57 12.72
CA ARG A 438 16.31 -6.32 13.50
C ARG A 438 16.28 -7.18 14.76
N ASP A 439 16.23 -6.55 15.93
CA ASP A 439 16.13 -7.21 17.24
C ASP A 439 14.94 -6.66 18.03
N GLY A 440 13.89 -7.45 18.27
CA GLY A 440 12.78 -7.06 19.15
C GLY A 440 12.00 -5.84 18.66
N ASP A 441 12.20 -4.65 19.24
CA ASP A 441 11.70 -3.31 18.82
C ASP A 441 12.82 -2.33 18.44
N THR A 442 14.03 -2.84 18.23
CA THR A 442 15.24 -2.11 17.89
C THR A 442 15.76 -2.50 16.50
N VAL A 443 16.23 -1.52 15.73
CA VAL A 443 17.13 -1.77 14.59
C VAL A 443 18.54 -1.46 15.06
N ARG A 444 19.43 -2.44 14.96
CA ARG A 444 20.84 -2.31 15.37
C ARG A 444 21.66 -2.07 14.12
N ALA A 445 22.37 -0.95 14.09
CA ALA A 445 23.19 -0.53 12.97
C ALA A 445 24.68 -0.67 13.32
N TYR A 446 25.43 -1.26 12.40
CA TYR A 446 26.87 -1.39 12.47
C TYR A 446 27.49 -0.77 11.23
N ALA A 447 28.50 0.06 11.42
CA ALA A 447 29.05 0.87 10.36
C ALA A 447 30.58 0.90 10.38
N VAL A 448 31.15 1.07 9.19
CA VAL A 448 32.57 1.40 9.00
C VAL A 448 32.69 2.89 8.73
N ALA A 449 33.48 3.58 9.55
CA ALA A 449 33.82 4.99 9.36
C ALA A 449 35.30 5.22 9.68
N GLY A 450 36.03 5.86 8.77
CA GLY A 450 37.49 6.03 8.92
C GLY A 450 38.26 4.71 9.12
N GLY A 451 37.74 3.61 8.58
CA GLY A 451 38.30 2.25 8.73
C GLY A 451 38.10 1.61 10.11
N ARG A 452 37.30 2.22 11.01
CA ARG A 452 36.95 1.71 12.35
C ARG A 452 35.50 1.23 12.36
N VAL A 453 35.12 0.40 13.35
CA VAL A 453 33.78 -0.16 13.47
C VAL A 453 32.98 0.55 14.56
N PHE A 454 31.77 1.01 14.22
CA PHE A 454 30.86 1.67 15.14
C PHE A 454 29.51 0.95 15.19
N GLY A 455 28.85 1.01 16.34
CA GLY A 455 27.49 0.50 16.56
C GLY A 455 26.58 1.60 17.10
N GLN A 456 25.31 1.55 16.72
CA GLN A 456 24.26 2.42 17.23
C GLN A 456 22.90 1.72 17.09
N ASP A 457 21.99 2.00 18.02
CA ASP A 457 20.64 1.45 18.02
C ASP A 457 19.60 2.52 17.66
N LEU A 458 18.63 2.14 16.81
CA LEU A 458 17.37 2.84 16.63
C LEU A 458 16.28 2.14 17.43
N ASP A 459 15.74 2.83 18.42
CA ASP A 459 14.53 2.40 19.10
C ASP A 459 13.32 2.75 18.23
N LEU A 460 12.64 1.75 17.66
CA LEU A 460 11.52 1.98 16.74
C LEU A 460 10.27 2.52 17.43
N ALA A 461 10.15 2.28 18.73
CA ALA A 461 9.07 2.84 19.53
C ALA A 461 9.24 4.35 19.72
N SER A 462 10.46 4.88 19.66
CA SER A 462 10.74 6.30 19.86
C SER A 462 11.36 7.07 18.72
N GLY A 463 11.82 6.36 17.69
CA GLY A 463 12.56 6.96 16.58
C GLY A 463 13.92 7.53 17.00
N LYS A 464 14.36 7.30 18.24
CA LYS A 464 15.60 7.86 18.77
C LYS A 464 16.78 6.93 18.49
N TRP A 465 17.88 7.56 18.10
CA TRP A 465 19.16 6.92 17.91
C TRP A 465 20.02 7.03 19.18
N SER A 466 20.75 5.97 19.51
CA SER A 466 21.54 5.91 20.76
C SER A 466 22.84 6.72 20.75
N GLY A 467 23.28 7.26 19.62
CA GLY A 467 24.64 7.77 19.44
C GLY A 467 25.64 6.66 19.03
N TRP A 468 26.61 7.01 18.17
CA TRP A 468 27.64 6.09 17.70
C TRP A 468 28.64 5.75 18.81
N GLY A 469 28.73 4.48 19.17
CA GLY A 469 29.80 3.93 20.00
C GLY A 469 30.78 3.12 19.16
N GLU A 470 32.09 3.24 19.42
CA GLU A 470 33.05 2.34 18.77
C GLU A 470 32.86 0.92 19.32
N VAL A 471 32.81 -0.07 18.43
CA VAL A 471 32.74 -1.47 18.83
C VAL A 471 34.09 -1.89 19.45
N PRO A 472 34.11 -2.57 20.62
CA PRO A 472 35.34 -3.00 21.26
C PRO A 472 36.28 -3.83 20.36
N GLY A 473 37.56 -3.83 20.72
CA GLY A 473 38.59 -4.63 20.05
C GLY A 473 39.45 -3.88 19.03
N GLY A 474 39.21 -2.58 18.80
CA GLY A 474 40.14 -1.68 18.09
C GLY A 474 40.40 -2.03 16.62
N ALA A 475 39.41 -2.59 15.91
CA ALA A 475 39.54 -2.89 14.48
C ALA A 475 39.88 -1.63 13.68
N ALA A 476 40.86 -1.74 12.78
CA ALA A 476 41.33 -0.66 11.93
C ALA A 476 41.52 -1.14 10.49
N GLY A 477 41.38 -0.23 9.52
CA GLY A 477 41.49 -0.54 8.10
C GLY A 477 40.40 -1.49 7.58
N VAL A 478 39.24 -1.51 8.23
CA VAL A 478 38.12 -2.37 7.85
C VAL A 478 37.62 -2.00 6.45
N LYS A 479 37.47 -3.00 5.59
CA LYS A 479 36.98 -2.87 4.21
C LYS A 479 35.48 -3.01 4.10
N ASP A 480 34.91 -3.93 4.88
CA ASP A 480 33.49 -4.27 4.82
C ASP A 480 32.98 -4.86 6.13
N ILE A 481 31.67 -4.80 6.35
CA ILE A 481 30.97 -5.24 7.56
C ILE A 481 29.65 -5.92 7.20
N SER A 482 29.30 -6.94 7.98
CA SER A 482 27.99 -7.57 7.96
C SER A 482 27.58 -7.99 9.36
N ALA A 483 26.28 -8.12 9.61
CA ALA A 483 25.75 -8.60 10.88
C ALA A 483 24.58 -9.57 10.68
N ALA A 484 24.45 -10.54 11.58
CA ALA A 484 23.33 -11.46 11.63
C ALA A 484 22.88 -11.69 13.08
N LEU A 485 21.57 -11.66 13.32
CA LEU A 485 20.98 -11.95 14.64
C LEU A 485 20.60 -13.43 14.75
N VAL A 486 21.10 -14.11 15.78
CA VAL A 486 20.65 -15.46 16.15
C VAL A 486 20.20 -15.44 17.62
N GLY A 487 18.92 -15.70 17.86
CA GLY A 487 18.33 -15.54 19.18
C GLY A 487 18.41 -14.08 19.65
N THR A 488 19.15 -13.83 20.74
CA THR A 488 19.40 -12.48 21.29
C THR A 488 20.84 -11.98 21.06
N THR A 489 21.63 -12.73 20.28
CA THR A 489 23.05 -12.45 20.05
C THR A 489 23.25 -11.99 18.63
N VAL A 490 23.82 -10.80 18.46
CA VAL A 490 24.25 -10.33 17.15
C VAL A 490 25.67 -10.79 16.89
N TYR A 491 25.88 -11.47 15.78
CA TYR A 491 27.20 -11.81 15.27
C TYR A 491 27.58 -10.80 14.20
N VAL A 492 28.65 -10.05 14.44
CA VAL A 492 29.18 -9.03 13.54
C VAL A 492 30.45 -9.58 12.90
N GLN A 493 30.52 -9.53 11.58
CA GLN A 493 31.68 -9.95 10.80
C GLN A 493 32.25 -8.76 10.04
N ILE A 494 33.57 -8.74 9.90
CA ILE A 494 34.27 -7.71 9.13
C ILE A 494 35.33 -8.32 8.22
N VAL A 495 35.59 -7.64 7.09
CA VAL A 495 36.78 -7.87 6.27
C VAL A 495 37.86 -6.88 6.71
N GLY A 496 38.97 -7.41 7.24
CA GLY A 496 40.12 -6.61 7.64
C GLY A 496 40.89 -6.01 6.46
N SER A 497 41.85 -5.14 6.75
CA SER A 497 42.74 -4.56 5.72
C SER A 497 43.55 -5.63 4.97
N ASP A 498 43.86 -6.74 5.66
CA ASP A 498 44.52 -7.95 5.14
C ASP A 498 43.60 -8.83 4.27
N GLY A 499 42.30 -8.52 4.20
CA GLY A 499 41.30 -9.34 3.53
C GLY A 499 40.92 -10.61 4.28
N ASN A 500 41.30 -10.75 5.56
CA ASN A 500 40.86 -11.85 6.41
C ASN A 500 39.45 -11.56 6.96
N LEU A 501 38.68 -12.62 7.22
CA LEU A 501 37.40 -12.52 7.92
C LEU A 501 37.64 -12.51 9.43
N TYR A 502 37.08 -11.52 10.12
CA TYR A 502 37.03 -11.46 11.57
C TYR A 502 35.59 -11.48 12.06
N ALA A 503 35.35 -12.06 13.22
CA ALA A 503 34.03 -12.13 13.84
C ALA A 503 34.06 -11.66 15.31
N GLN A 504 32.94 -11.09 15.74
CA GLN A 504 32.65 -10.69 17.12
C GLN A 504 31.17 -10.96 17.42
N ALA A 505 30.81 -11.08 18.70
CA ALA A 505 29.44 -11.28 19.14
C ALA A 505 29.04 -10.27 20.23
N ALA A 506 27.80 -9.82 20.16
CA ALA A 506 27.14 -8.94 21.13
C ALA A 506 25.91 -9.64 21.71
N ASP A 507 25.94 -9.97 23.00
CA ASP A 507 24.83 -10.55 23.74
C ASP A 507 24.11 -9.42 24.50
N TYR A 508 23.11 -8.85 23.85
CA TYR A 508 22.38 -7.69 24.38
C TYR A 508 21.52 -8.04 25.60
N LYS A 509 21.13 -9.31 25.75
CA LYS A 509 20.41 -9.76 26.94
C LYS A 509 21.34 -9.80 28.16
N ALA A 510 22.57 -10.25 27.98
CA ALA A 510 23.60 -10.24 29.02
C ALA A 510 24.29 -8.88 29.18
N GLY A 511 24.03 -7.92 28.29
CA GLY A 511 24.64 -6.59 28.30
C GLY A 511 26.16 -6.60 28.06
N ARG A 512 26.65 -7.54 27.24
CA ARG A 512 28.10 -7.71 27.02
C ARG A 512 28.47 -7.89 25.55
N TRP A 513 29.68 -7.44 25.24
CA TRP A 513 30.39 -7.68 23.99
C TRP A 513 31.58 -8.61 24.24
N ASN A 514 31.98 -9.36 23.22
CA ASN A 514 33.34 -9.91 23.20
C ASN A 514 34.34 -8.75 23.13
N ASN A 515 35.50 -8.87 23.77
CA ASN A 515 36.46 -7.76 23.83
C ASN A 515 37.43 -7.70 22.65
N THR A 516 37.43 -8.72 21.77
CA THR A 516 38.40 -8.87 20.68
C THR A 516 37.74 -9.34 19.39
N TRP A 517 38.30 -8.90 18.26
CA TRP A 517 37.98 -9.43 16.94
C TRP A 517 38.74 -10.72 16.72
N THR A 518 38.02 -11.83 16.49
CA THR A 518 38.64 -13.15 16.28
C THR A 518 38.79 -13.40 14.79
N ALA A 519 40.01 -13.65 14.32
CA ALA A 519 40.24 -14.11 12.95
C ALA A 519 39.63 -15.51 12.78
N VAL A 520 38.75 -15.68 11.79
CA VAL A 520 38.03 -16.94 11.53
C VAL A 520 38.41 -17.57 10.18
N GLY A 521 39.47 -17.06 9.54
CA GLY A 521 40.07 -17.59 8.30
C GLY A 521 39.62 -16.87 7.01
N ALA A 522 40.12 -17.34 5.87
CA ALA A 522 40.22 -16.65 4.56
C ALA A 522 41.31 -15.59 4.50
N SER A 523 41.82 -15.32 3.29
CA SER A 523 42.63 -14.16 2.96
C SER A 523 42.19 -13.61 1.60
N GLY A 524 42.38 -12.30 1.39
CA GLY A 524 42.04 -11.66 0.11
C GLY A 524 40.54 -11.45 -0.14
N LEU A 525 39.68 -11.46 0.87
CA LEU A 525 38.28 -11.06 0.70
C LEU A 525 38.16 -9.54 0.46
N SER A 526 37.15 -9.14 -0.31
CA SER A 526 36.84 -7.73 -0.62
C SER A 526 35.47 -7.29 -0.09
N ARG A 527 34.50 -8.22 -0.05
CA ARG A 527 33.12 -7.98 0.39
C ARG A 527 32.55 -9.18 1.12
N ILE A 528 31.61 -8.93 2.04
CA ILE A 528 30.92 -9.95 2.82
C ILE A 528 29.44 -9.60 2.98
N THR A 529 28.65 -10.65 3.21
CA THR A 529 27.28 -10.55 3.69
C THR A 529 26.97 -11.75 4.58
N SER A 530 25.97 -11.64 5.42
CA SER A 530 25.58 -12.70 6.34
C SER A 530 24.09 -12.65 6.64
N ALA A 531 23.46 -13.83 6.63
CA ALA A 531 22.07 -13.99 7.03
C ALA A 531 21.91 -15.18 7.98
N ALA A 532 21.00 -15.07 8.94
CA ALA A 532 20.74 -16.12 9.90
C ALA A 532 19.64 -17.08 9.41
N SER A 533 19.83 -18.38 9.64
CA SER A 533 18.82 -19.42 9.43
C SER A 533 18.87 -20.38 10.62
N GLY A 534 17.84 -20.37 11.46
CA GLY A 534 17.82 -21.13 12.72
C GLY A 534 18.98 -20.72 13.63
N THR A 535 19.88 -21.66 13.93
CA THR A 535 21.08 -21.44 14.76
C THR A 535 22.36 -21.21 13.96
N THR A 536 22.25 -21.03 12.64
CA THR A 536 23.41 -20.91 11.75
C THR A 536 23.47 -19.51 11.18
N VAL A 537 24.65 -18.88 11.25
CA VAL A 537 24.95 -17.68 10.46
C VAL A 537 25.58 -18.14 9.15
N ARG A 538 24.90 -17.87 8.04
CA ARG A 538 25.38 -18.18 6.69
C ARG A 538 26.12 -16.96 6.18
N VAL A 539 27.40 -17.13 5.85
CA VAL A 539 28.28 -16.05 5.39
C VAL A 539 28.62 -16.27 3.92
N GLN A 540 28.41 -15.24 3.10
CA GLN A 540 28.85 -15.21 1.72
C GLN A 540 29.84 -14.07 1.51
N ALA A 541 30.78 -14.24 0.60
CA ALA A 541 31.86 -13.29 0.39
C ALA A 541 32.32 -13.25 -1.06
N ILE A 542 32.93 -12.13 -1.44
CA ILE A 542 33.65 -11.97 -2.70
C ILE A 542 35.15 -12.07 -2.42
N GLY A 543 35.81 -12.99 -3.11
CA GLY A 543 37.27 -13.13 -3.11
C GLY A 543 37.95 -12.06 -3.97
N GLY A 544 39.25 -11.85 -3.80
CA GLY A 544 40.00 -10.83 -4.53
C GLY A 544 40.06 -11.02 -6.05
N ASN A 545 39.72 -12.21 -6.53
CA ASN A 545 39.53 -12.53 -7.95
C ASN A 545 38.11 -12.23 -8.48
N GLY A 546 37.21 -11.72 -7.62
CA GLY A 546 35.81 -11.43 -7.96
C GLY A 546 34.88 -12.65 -7.95
N HIS A 547 35.36 -13.82 -7.49
CA HIS A 547 34.54 -15.02 -7.34
C HIS A 547 33.77 -15.03 -6.02
N VAL A 548 32.66 -15.76 -5.98
CA VAL A 548 31.72 -15.77 -4.85
C VAL A 548 31.83 -17.06 -4.06
N PHE A 549 31.99 -16.95 -2.74
CA PHE A 549 32.16 -18.08 -1.83
C PHE A 549 31.13 -18.04 -0.70
N GLY A 550 30.82 -19.21 -0.14
CA GLY A 550 29.95 -19.37 1.02
C GLY A 550 30.57 -20.26 2.09
N ARG A 551 30.23 -19.99 3.35
CA ARG A 551 30.48 -20.86 4.51
C ARG A 551 29.45 -20.62 5.61
N ASP A 552 29.38 -21.53 6.56
CA ASP A 552 28.46 -21.47 7.68
C ASP A 552 29.19 -21.37 9.03
N PHE A 553 28.56 -20.69 9.97
CA PHE A 553 28.93 -20.65 11.39
C PHE A 553 27.79 -21.19 12.24
N ASP A 554 28.01 -22.33 12.90
CA ASP A 554 27.05 -22.91 13.84
C ASP A 554 27.23 -22.31 15.23
N THR A 555 26.24 -21.51 15.65
CA THR A 555 26.30 -20.76 16.91
C THR A 555 26.20 -21.65 18.15
N ARG A 556 25.75 -22.91 18.01
CA ARG A 556 25.55 -23.82 19.15
C ARG A 556 26.87 -24.36 19.69
N ASN A 557 27.81 -24.62 18.79
CA ASN A 557 29.10 -25.21 19.11
C ASN A 557 30.29 -24.30 18.74
N GLY A 558 30.04 -23.16 18.11
CA GLY A 558 31.07 -22.21 17.72
C GLY A 558 31.96 -22.69 16.56
N THR A 559 31.45 -23.61 15.72
CA THR A 559 32.23 -24.19 14.62
C THR A 559 31.96 -23.48 13.30
N TRP A 560 32.99 -23.37 12.48
CA TRP A 560 32.90 -22.83 11.13
C TRP A 560 33.13 -23.93 10.09
N SER A 561 32.33 -23.94 9.03
CA SER A 561 32.60 -24.78 7.87
C SER A 561 33.79 -24.26 7.06
N VAL A 562 34.29 -25.10 6.15
CA VAL A 562 35.21 -24.68 5.09
C VAL A 562 34.48 -23.76 4.09
N TRP A 563 35.25 -22.93 3.38
CA TRP A 563 34.74 -22.15 2.26
C TRP A 563 34.49 -23.05 1.05
N GLY A 564 33.36 -22.84 0.38
CA GLY A 564 33.06 -23.41 -0.94
C GLY A 564 32.66 -22.32 -1.92
N GLU A 565 33.11 -22.42 -3.17
CA GLU A 565 32.65 -21.53 -4.23
C GLU A 565 31.16 -21.78 -4.51
N ILE A 566 30.39 -20.70 -4.66
CA ILE A 566 28.99 -20.81 -5.04
C ILE A 566 28.93 -21.14 -6.54
N PRO A 567 28.20 -22.20 -6.96
CA PRO A 567 28.14 -22.62 -8.35
C PRO A 567 27.69 -21.54 -9.34
N GLY A 568 28.01 -21.77 -10.62
CA GLY A 568 27.66 -20.87 -11.73
C GLY A 568 28.77 -19.92 -12.17
N GLY A 569 29.97 -20.03 -11.60
CA GLY A 569 31.19 -19.39 -12.13
C GLY A 569 31.17 -17.87 -12.14
N ALA A 570 30.47 -17.25 -11.18
CA ALA A 570 30.47 -15.79 -11.05
C ALA A 570 31.90 -15.27 -10.87
N ALA A 571 32.27 -14.28 -11.69
CA ALA A 571 33.56 -13.60 -11.65
C ALA A 571 33.35 -12.09 -11.82
N GLY A 572 34.26 -11.29 -11.26
CA GLY A 572 34.16 -9.82 -11.33
C GLY A 572 33.03 -9.20 -10.50
N ALA A 573 32.50 -9.92 -9.50
CA ALA A 573 31.50 -9.38 -8.59
C ALA A 573 32.07 -8.17 -7.80
N LYS A 574 31.28 -7.11 -7.67
CA LYS A 574 31.68 -5.84 -7.01
C LYS A 574 31.13 -5.69 -5.60
N ASP A 575 29.91 -6.17 -5.38
CA ASP A 575 29.25 -6.16 -4.08
C ASP A 575 28.27 -7.33 -3.97
N ILE A 576 27.92 -7.70 -2.74
CA ILE A 576 27.15 -8.91 -2.44
C ILE A 576 26.16 -8.66 -1.32
N SER A 577 24.97 -9.25 -1.43
CA SER A 577 24.02 -9.34 -0.34
C SER A 577 23.34 -10.69 -0.29
N SER A 578 22.86 -11.09 0.87
CA SER A 578 22.10 -12.32 1.02
C SER A 578 20.96 -12.19 2.02
N SER A 579 19.88 -12.89 1.72
CA SER A 579 18.69 -12.96 2.56
C SER A 579 18.22 -14.41 2.66
N VAL A 580 17.57 -14.73 3.78
CA VAL A 580 17.05 -16.07 4.05
C VAL A 580 15.52 -16.02 4.09
N VAL A 581 14.88 -16.77 3.19
CA VAL A 581 13.43 -16.97 3.17
C VAL A 581 13.15 -18.44 3.47
N GLY A 582 12.50 -18.70 4.61
CA GLY A 582 12.42 -20.05 5.17
C GLY A 582 13.81 -20.60 5.49
N ASN A 583 14.20 -21.72 4.87
CA ASN A 583 15.55 -22.31 4.98
C ASN A 583 16.43 -22.04 3.75
N ASN A 584 15.92 -21.29 2.77
CA ASN A 584 16.62 -21.02 1.53
C ASN A 584 17.39 -19.70 1.61
N VAL A 585 18.58 -19.68 1.04
CA VAL A 585 19.38 -18.47 0.84
C VAL A 585 19.17 -17.97 -0.57
N HIS A 586 18.89 -16.68 -0.68
CA HIS A 586 18.96 -15.93 -1.92
C HIS A 586 20.18 -15.02 -1.84
N VAL A 587 21.14 -15.22 -2.74
CA VAL A 587 22.36 -14.40 -2.86
C VAL A 587 22.23 -13.49 -4.06
N GLN A 588 22.49 -12.21 -3.87
CA GLN A 588 22.54 -11.21 -4.93
C GLN A 588 23.94 -10.64 -5.04
N ILE A 589 24.39 -10.41 -6.28
CA ILE A 589 25.66 -9.73 -6.56
C ILE A 589 25.47 -8.62 -7.57
N ILE A 590 26.32 -7.60 -7.47
CA ILE A 590 26.53 -6.65 -8.57
C ILE A 590 27.67 -7.17 -9.45
N GLY A 591 27.39 -7.38 -10.74
CA GLY A 591 28.38 -7.75 -11.74
C GLY A 591 29.34 -6.61 -12.10
N SER A 592 30.39 -6.92 -12.86
CA SER A 592 31.39 -5.96 -13.31
C SER A 592 30.83 -4.78 -14.12
N GLU A 593 29.68 -4.98 -14.77
CA GLU A 593 28.91 -4.05 -15.58
C GLU A 593 27.92 -3.20 -14.76
N GLY A 594 27.76 -3.49 -13.46
CA GLY A 594 26.81 -2.79 -12.60
C GLY A 594 25.36 -3.28 -12.70
N ALA A 595 25.13 -4.49 -13.23
CA ALA A 595 23.83 -5.16 -13.22
C ALA A 595 23.72 -6.13 -12.04
N LEU A 596 22.48 -6.40 -11.61
CA LEU A 596 22.17 -7.33 -10.53
C LEU A 596 22.09 -8.77 -11.07
N TYR A 597 22.68 -9.71 -10.33
CA TYR A 597 22.48 -11.14 -10.53
C TYR A 597 22.02 -11.79 -9.23
N THR A 598 21.20 -12.83 -9.35
CA THR A 598 20.72 -13.62 -8.22
C THR A 598 21.06 -15.09 -8.38
N GLN A 599 21.25 -15.74 -7.24
CA GLN A 599 21.51 -17.17 -7.09
C GLN A 599 20.71 -17.70 -5.89
N TYR A 600 20.22 -18.93 -6.00
CA TYR A 600 19.38 -19.58 -5.00
C TYR A 600 20.05 -20.84 -4.46
N GLY A 601 20.13 -20.94 -3.13
CA GLY A 601 20.69 -22.07 -2.43
C GLY A 601 19.68 -22.67 -1.45
N ASN A 602 19.39 -23.96 -1.60
CA ASN A 602 18.69 -24.74 -0.59
C ASN A 602 19.73 -25.58 0.16
N TYR A 603 20.11 -25.12 1.34
CA TYR A 603 21.14 -25.76 2.14
C TYR A 603 20.69 -27.10 2.74
N ASP A 604 19.41 -27.27 3.06
CA ASP A 604 18.89 -28.54 3.58
C ASP A 604 18.96 -29.65 2.53
N ALA A 605 18.73 -29.28 1.26
CA ALA A 605 18.87 -30.17 0.12
C ALA A 605 20.29 -30.25 -0.44
N GLY A 606 21.23 -29.45 0.09
CA GLY A 606 22.61 -29.38 -0.37
C GLY A 606 22.76 -28.96 -1.84
N ARG A 607 21.86 -28.11 -2.35
CA ARG A 607 21.84 -27.72 -3.77
C ARG A 607 21.81 -26.21 -3.99
N TRP A 608 22.45 -25.78 -5.07
CA TRP A 608 22.38 -24.44 -5.64
C TRP A 608 21.85 -24.52 -7.06
N ASN A 609 21.39 -23.41 -7.64
CA ASN A 609 21.17 -23.41 -9.09
C ASN A 609 22.51 -23.49 -9.82
N ASP A 610 22.49 -24.05 -11.02
CA ASP A 610 23.68 -24.25 -11.83
C ASP A 610 24.24 -22.94 -12.41
N THR A 611 23.41 -21.90 -12.54
CA THR A 611 23.75 -20.62 -13.15
C THR A 611 23.24 -19.43 -12.35
N TRP A 612 23.95 -18.31 -12.46
CA TRP A 612 23.47 -17.01 -11.99
C TRP A 612 22.47 -16.44 -12.99
N THR A 613 21.39 -15.86 -12.49
CA THR A 613 20.34 -15.25 -13.33
C THR A 613 20.39 -13.73 -13.19
N THR A 614 20.35 -13.00 -14.31
CA THR A 614 20.24 -11.54 -14.25
C THR A 614 18.90 -11.12 -13.67
N ALA A 615 18.93 -10.13 -12.78
CA ALA A 615 17.76 -9.57 -12.09
C ALA A 615 17.53 -8.09 -12.49
N GLY A 616 18.18 -7.62 -13.55
CA GLY A 616 18.07 -6.25 -14.07
C GLY A 616 19.00 -5.24 -13.37
N GLY A 617 18.65 -3.95 -13.47
CA GLY A 617 19.47 -2.85 -12.96
C GLY A 617 20.66 -2.51 -13.87
N SER A 618 21.18 -1.29 -13.72
CA SER A 618 22.35 -0.79 -14.46
C SER A 618 23.07 0.27 -13.64
N GLY A 619 24.41 0.26 -13.64
CA GLY A 619 25.19 1.25 -12.91
C GLY A 619 25.08 1.15 -11.40
N LEU A 620 24.71 -0.01 -10.85
CA LEU A 620 24.65 -0.25 -9.41
C LEU A 620 26.07 -0.35 -8.82
N THR A 621 26.24 0.10 -7.58
CA THR A 621 27.53 0.16 -6.88
C THR A 621 27.57 -0.63 -5.58
N ASN A 622 26.53 -0.56 -4.75
CA ASN A 622 26.38 -1.37 -3.54
C ASN A 622 24.93 -1.83 -3.39
N ILE A 623 24.74 -2.96 -2.69
CA ILE A 623 23.44 -3.60 -2.50
C ILE A 623 23.24 -4.10 -1.08
N THR A 624 22.00 -4.06 -0.63
CA THR A 624 21.51 -4.78 0.54
C THR A 624 20.22 -5.51 0.17
N SER A 625 20.02 -6.72 0.69
CA SER A 625 18.77 -7.45 0.56
C SER A 625 18.30 -8.00 1.90
N ILE A 626 16.99 -8.11 2.05
CA ILE A 626 16.37 -8.57 3.27
C ILE A 626 15.06 -9.30 2.97
N ALA A 627 14.76 -10.33 3.76
CA ALA A 627 13.51 -11.07 3.63
C ALA A 627 12.33 -10.24 4.14
N SER A 628 11.23 -10.25 3.39
CA SER A 628 9.93 -9.67 3.77
C SER A 628 8.84 -10.71 3.52
N GLY A 629 8.52 -11.51 4.54
CA GLY A 629 7.60 -12.63 4.40
C GLY A 629 8.14 -13.67 3.40
N ASN A 630 7.45 -13.84 2.28
CA ASN A 630 7.84 -14.74 1.18
C ASN A 630 8.50 -13.98 0.00
N ALA A 631 8.99 -12.76 0.23
CA ALA A 631 9.69 -11.96 -0.76
C ALA A 631 11.11 -11.60 -0.31
N VAL A 632 11.96 -11.21 -1.25
CA VAL A 632 13.23 -10.54 -0.99
C VAL A 632 13.11 -9.10 -1.43
N GLU A 633 13.31 -8.17 -0.50
CA GLU A 633 13.43 -6.74 -0.78
C GLU A 633 14.90 -6.42 -1.03
N LEU A 634 15.20 -5.63 -2.06
CA LEU A 634 16.55 -5.20 -2.40
C LEU A 634 16.61 -3.68 -2.54
N TYR A 635 17.69 -3.11 -2.00
CA TYR A 635 18.02 -1.70 -2.14
C TYR A 635 19.45 -1.56 -2.67
N ALA A 636 19.65 -0.64 -3.59
CA ALA A 636 20.92 -0.46 -4.28
C ALA A 636 21.28 1.02 -4.41
N THR A 637 22.56 1.34 -4.22
CA THR A 637 23.13 2.64 -4.61
C THR A 637 23.59 2.61 -6.05
N GLY A 638 23.41 3.71 -6.79
CA GLY A 638 23.91 3.91 -8.15
C GLY A 638 25.24 4.66 -8.20
N THR A 639 25.86 4.74 -9.37
CA THR A 639 27.04 5.60 -9.63
C THR A 639 26.72 7.10 -9.56
N ASP A 640 25.45 7.46 -9.69
CA ASP A 640 24.91 8.79 -9.47
C ASP A 640 24.68 9.11 -7.98
N GLY A 641 24.93 8.14 -7.09
CA GLY A 641 24.70 8.24 -5.66
C GLY A 641 23.22 8.27 -5.27
N LYS A 642 22.31 7.90 -6.18
CA LYS A 642 20.89 7.69 -5.88
C LYS A 642 20.67 6.30 -5.31
N ILE A 643 19.53 6.11 -4.66
CA ILE A 643 19.13 4.80 -4.12
C ILE A 643 17.91 4.33 -4.90
N SER A 644 17.91 3.07 -5.29
CA SER A 644 16.80 2.40 -5.97
C SER A 644 16.40 1.12 -5.24
N ASN A 645 15.16 0.69 -5.41
CA ASN A 645 14.65 -0.56 -4.85
C ASN A 645 14.06 -1.48 -5.93
N ALA A 646 14.10 -2.77 -5.65
CA ALA A 646 13.42 -3.82 -6.38
C ALA A 646 13.05 -4.96 -5.42
N ASP A 647 12.01 -5.72 -5.72
CA ASP A 647 11.58 -6.87 -4.91
C ASP A 647 11.49 -8.15 -5.76
N MET A 648 11.64 -9.29 -5.12
CA MET A 648 11.50 -10.61 -5.75
C MET A 648 10.46 -11.43 -5.01
N ASP A 649 9.46 -11.93 -5.75
CA ASP A 649 8.59 -12.99 -5.27
C ASP A 649 9.36 -14.31 -5.27
N THR A 650 9.61 -14.88 -4.09
CA THR A 650 10.40 -16.12 -3.99
C THR A 650 9.67 -17.36 -4.52
N THR A 651 8.36 -17.29 -4.74
CA THR A 651 7.56 -18.39 -5.29
C THR A 651 7.77 -18.51 -6.79
N SER A 652 7.74 -17.37 -7.49
CA SER A 652 7.93 -17.31 -8.95
C SER A 652 9.38 -17.08 -9.36
N GLY A 653 10.21 -16.56 -8.47
CA GLY A 653 11.59 -16.13 -8.77
C GLY A 653 11.66 -14.84 -9.59
N THR A 654 10.55 -14.14 -9.76
CA THR A 654 10.45 -12.95 -10.64
C THR A 654 10.80 -11.69 -9.86
N TRP A 655 11.65 -10.85 -10.44
CA TRP A 655 11.99 -9.53 -9.91
C TRP A 655 11.09 -8.44 -10.46
N SER A 656 10.75 -7.46 -9.63
CA SER A 656 10.18 -6.19 -10.04
C SER A 656 11.19 -5.38 -10.85
N THR A 657 10.72 -4.39 -11.59
CA THR A 657 11.62 -3.37 -12.16
C THR A 657 12.23 -2.51 -11.06
N PHE A 658 13.48 -2.10 -11.24
CA PHE A 658 14.13 -1.14 -10.36
C PHE A 658 13.43 0.22 -10.42
N ARG A 659 13.22 0.82 -9.24
CA ARG A 659 12.59 2.14 -9.08
C ARG A 659 13.45 3.00 -8.17
N GLU A 660 13.69 4.25 -8.56
CA GLU A 660 14.37 5.21 -7.67
C GLU A 660 13.51 5.43 -6.42
N LEU A 661 14.15 5.39 -5.25
CA LEU A 661 13.49 5.65 -3.97
C LEU A 661 13.10 7.12 -3.88
N GLN A 662 11.88 7.35 -3.40
CA GLN A 662 11.38 8.69 -3.11
C GLN A 662 12.27 9.39 -2.06
N GLY A 663 12.38 10.72 -2.18
CA GLY A 663 13.19 11.57 -1.30
C GLY A 663 14.48 12.13 -1.89
N GLY A 664 14.84 11.73 -3.12
CA GLY A 664 15.85 12.43 -3.94
C GLY A 664 17.26 12.46 -3.34
N MET A 665 17.65 11.44 -2.57
CA MET A 665 19.01 11.35 -2.02
C MET A 665 20.04 11.29 -3.15
N SER A 666 21.10 12.09 -3.02
CA SER A 666 22.25 12.09 -3.92
C SER A 666 23.54 11.92 -3.12
N GLY A 667 24.52 11.22 -3.70
CA GLY A 667 25.81 10.97 -3.05
C GLY A 667 25.80 9.90 -1.97
N ALA A 668 24.80 9.00 -1.97
CA ALA A 668 24.82 7.79 -1.16
C ALA A 668 25.95 6.87 -1.63
N THR A 669 26.76 6.38 -0.68
CA THR A 669 27.88 5.46 -0.91
C THR A 669 27.58 4.05 -0.46
N ASP A 670 26.57 3.86 0.40
CA ASP A 670 26.08 2.54 0.81
C ASP A 670 24.66 2.63 1.37
N VAL A 671 23.95 1.50 1.42
CA VAL A 671 22.58 1.40 1.96
C VAL A 671 22.37 0.08 2.71
N SER A 672 21.65 0.12 3.83
CA SER A 672 21.22 -1.07 4.58
C SER A 672 19.75 -0.96 4.97
N ALA A 673 19.10 -2.10 5.17
CA ALA A 673 17.67 -2.21 5.43
C ALA A 673 17.36 -3.14 6.60
N GLY A 674 16.43 -2.73 7.47
CA GLY A 674 15.84 -3.54 8.52
C GLY A 674 14.32 -3.63 8.35
N VAL A 675 13.79 -4.85 8.18
CA VAL A 675 12.35 -5.07 7.98
C VAL A 675 11.65 -5.44 9.29
N PHE A 676 10.51 -4.81 9.51
CA PHE A 676 9.52 -5.19 10.52
C PHE A 676 8.36 -5.89 9.82
N LEU A 677 8.32 -7.21 9.95
CA LEU A 677 7.26 -8.02 9.35
C LEU A 677 5.89 -7.64 9.90
N ALA A 678 4.96 -7.38 8.98
CA ALA A 678 3.58 -7.15 9.34
C ALA A 678 2.92 -8.41 9.88
N PRO A 679 2.01 -8.28 10.86
CA PRO A 679 1.05 -9.34 11.12
C PRO A 679 0.24 -9.63 9.87
N THR A 680 0.06 -10.91 9.56
CA THR A 680 -0.68 -11.36 8.36
C THR A 680 -2.10 -11.80 8.68
N LYS A 681 -2.38 -12.07 9.96
CA LYS A 681 -3.68 -12.55 10.45
C LYS A 681 -4.14 -11.79 11.67
N VAL A 682 -5.45 -11.80 11.86
CA VAL A 682 -6.10 -11.42 13.12
C VAL A 682 -6.97 -12.58 13.59
N THR A 683 -6.85 -12.92 14.87
CA THR A 683 -7.73 -13.89 15.52
C THR A 683 -8.56 -13.16 16.57
N LEU A 684 -9.87 -13.34 16.47
CA LEU A 684 -10.84 -12.89 17.44
C LEU A 684 -11.15 -14.03 18.40
N GLY A 685 -11.25 -13.72 19.68
CA GLY A 685 -11.81 -14.59 20.71
C GLY A 685 -13.07 -13.95 21.27
N ALA A 686 -14.15 -14.71 21.40
CA ALA A 686 -15.40 -14.21 21.95
C ALA A 686 -15.98 -15.18 22.98
N GLY A 687 -16.36 -14.66 24.15
CA GLY A 687 -17.18 -15.40 25.11
C GLY A 687 -18.64 -15.38 24.66
N ALA A 688 -19.28 -16.54 24.53
CA ALA A 688 -20.71 -16.61 24.18
C ALA A 688 -21.31 -17.93 24.69
N GLY A 689 -22.53 -17.88 25.23
CA GLY A 689 -23.29 -19.09 25.60
C GLY A 689 -22.56 -20.05 26.54
N GLY A 690 -21.70 -19.55 27.44
CA GLY A 690 -20.95 -20.38 28.37
C GLY A 690 -19.69 -21.05 27.80
N THR A 691 -19.27 -20.69 26.58
CA THR A 691 -18.05 -21.19 25.92
C THR A 691 -17.26 -20.02 25.30
N VAL A 692 -16.10 -20.34 24.74
CA VAL A 692 -15.31 -19.41 23.92
C VAL A 692 -15.36 -19.85 22.47
N PHE A 693 -15.48 -18.87 21.59
CA PHE A 693 -15.43 -19.03 20.14
C PHE A 693 -14.26 -18.24 19.57
N THR A 694 -13.77 -18.70 18.42
CA THR A 694 -12.77 -17.97 17.64
C THR A 694 -13.23 -17.74 16.20
N GLN A 695 -12.72 -16.66 15.64
CA GLN A 695 -12.90 -16.28 14.25
C GLN A 695 -11.58 -15.70 13.75
N GLN A 696 -11.20 -15.97 12.51
CA GLN A 696 -9.91 -15.55 11.96
C GLN A 696 -10.11 -14.83 10.64
N ALA A 697 -9.26 -13.83 10.38
CA ALA A 697 -9.17 -13.18 9.08
C ALA A 697 -7.73 -13.05 8.60
N ALA A 698 -7.58 -13.11 7.29
CA ALA A 698 -6.39 -12.61 6.62
C ALA A 698 -6.45 -11.07 6.61
N LEU A 699 -5.41 -10.44 7.15
CA LEU A 699 -5.32 -8.98 7.22
C LEU A 699 -5.06 -8.33 5.85
N ALA A 700 -4.46 -9.08 4.91
CA ALA A 700 -4.11 -8.57 3.59
C ALA A 700 -5.34 -8.22 2.72
N ASN A 701 -6.44 -8.95 2.88
CA ASN A 701 -7.66 -8.78 2.08
C ASN A 701 -8.94 -8.67 2.94
N GLY A 702 -8.81 -8.78 4.26
CA GLY A 702 -9.91 -8.67 5.20
C GLY A 702 -10.91 -9.82 5.15
N THR A 703 -10.57 -10.96 4.54
CA THR A 703 -11.44 -12.15 4.43
C THR A 703 -11.45 -12.93 5.74
N TYR A 704 -12.63 -13.14 6.32
CA TYR A 704 -12.86 -13.96 7.51
C TYR A 704 -13.27 -15.40 7.14
N ASN A 705 -13.15 -16.33 8.09
CA ASN A 705 -13.79 -17.64 7.95
C ASN A 705 -15.31 -17.49 7.91
N THR A 706 -15.98 -18.47 7.30
CA THR A 706 -17.44 -18.44 7.12
C THR A 706 -18.24 -18.60 8.42
N ALA A 707 -17.62 -19.12 9.49
CA ALA A 707 -18.28 -19.37 10.77
C ALA A 707 -17.32 -19.20 11.96
N TRP A 708 -17.90 -18.97 13.14
CA TRP A 708 -17.21 -18.98 14.43
C TRP A 708 -16.96 -20.43 14.90
N GLY A 709 -15.72 -20.75 15.28
CA GLY A 709 -15.35 -22.06 15.80
C GLY A 709 -15.42 -22.10 17.32
N SER A 710 -16.13 -23.06 17.91
CA SER A 710 -16.10 -23.26 19.37
C SER A 710 -14.78 -23.92 19.78
N ILE A 711 -14.13 -23.39 20.81
CA ILE A 711 -12.89 -23.95 21.36
C ILE A 711 -13.08 -24.54 22.78
N GLY A 712 -14.34 -24.63 23.23
CA GLY A 712 -14.71 -25.01 24.58
C GLY A 712 -14.27 -24.00 25.65
N GLY A 713 -14.72 -24.22 26.88
CA GLY A 713 -14.40 -23.34 28.01
C GLY A 713 -15.52 -23.31 29.03
N SER A 714 -15.40 -22.39 29.99
CA SER A 714 -16.46 -22.04 30.95
C SER A 714 -17.11 -20.71 30.52
N ALA A 715 -18.06 -20.23 31.31
CA ALA A 715 -18.72 -18.93 31.13
C ALA A 715 -17.74 -17.77 31.36
N ILE A 716 -16.92 -17.48 30.35
CA ILE A 716 -16.00 -16.34 30.34
C ILE A 716 -16.82 -15.04 30.33
N THR A 717 -16.59 -14.18 31.32
CA THR A 717 -17.26 -12.88 31.46
C THR A 717 -16.39 -11.71 31.02
N SER A 718 -15.07 -11.87 31.07
CA SER A 718 -14.11 -10.93 30.50
C SER A 718 -12.96 -11.70 29.85
N LEU A 719 -12.49 -11.27 28.67
CA LEU A 719 -11.52 -11.98 27.84
C LEU A 719 -10.55 -10.99 27.19
N THR A 720 -9.25 -11.26 27.32
CA THR A 720 -8.18 -10.56 26.61
C THR A 720 -7.25 -11.58 25.98
N SER A 721 -6.50 -11.17 24.98
CA SER A 721 -5.49 -12.01 24.36
C SER A 721 -4.25 -11.22 23.97
N VAL A 722 -3.11 -11.90 23.98
CA VAL A 722 -1.81 -11.34 23.62
C VAL A 722 -1.09 -12.27 22.64
N GLU A 723 -0.34 -11.68 21.71
CA GLU A 723 0.54 -12.42 20.81
C GLU A 723 1.68 -13.05 21.62
N ILE A 724 2.03 -14.29 21.29
CA ILE A 724 3.24 -14.98 21.74
C ILE A 724 3.98 -15.53 20.52
N ASN A 725 5.27 -15.84 20.65
CA ASN A 725 6.15 -16.23 19.53
C ASN A 725 5.55 -17.27 18.56
N THR A 726 4.75 -18.22 19.06
CA THR A 726 4.21 -19.33 18.26
C THR A 726 2.68 -19.34 18.18
N GLY A 727 2.00 -18.28 18.62
CA GLY A 727 0.54 -18.23 18.61
C GLY A 727 -0.04 -17.15 19.53
N ILE A 728 -1.07 -17.51 20.29
CA ILE A 728 -1.85 -16.56 21.09
C ILE A 728 -2.01 -17.10 22.51
N ARG A 729 -1.93 -16.22 23.50
CA ARG A 729 -2.34 -16.53 24.87
C ARG A 729 -3.59 -15.73 25.22
N TYR A 730 -4.59 -16.44 25.72
CA TYR A 730 -5.84 -15.88 26.21
C TYR A 730 -5.79 -15.81 27.73
N VAL A 731 -6.30 -14.72 28.28
CA VAL A 731 -6.54 -14.55 29.71
C VAL A 731 -8.01 -14.24 29.87
N GLY A 732 -8.71 -15.04 30.67
CA GLY A 732 -10.17 -14.98 30.80
C GLY A 732 -10.62 -15.04 32.25
N VAL A 733 -11.75 -14.39 32.53
CA VAL A 733 -12.40 -14.40 33.83
C VAL A 733 -13.58 -15.36 33.81
N ALA A 734 -13.60 -16.31 34.75
CA ALA A 734 -14.75 -17.19 34.99
C ALA A 734 -14.99 -17.35 36.49
N GLY A 735 -16.23 -17.20 36.93
CA GLY A 735 -16.58 -17.29 38.36
C GLY A 735 -15.83 -16.29 39.25
N GLY A 736 -15.41 -15.15 38.69
CA GLY A 736 -14.63 -14.13 39.40
C GLY A 736 -13.14 -14.44 39.57
N LYS A 737 -12.65 -15.57 39.04
CA LYS A 737 -11.24 -15.98 39.01
C LYS A 737 -10.64 -15.75 37.63
N VAL A 738 -9.30 -15.70 37.56
CA VAL A 738 -8.56 -15.43 36.32
C VAL A 738 -7.85 -16.70 35.84
N TYR A 739 -7.98 -17.01 34.56
CA TYR A 739 -7.39 -18.18 33.92
C TYR A 739 -6.56 -17.79 32.70
N ASP A 740 -5.49 -18.54 32.43
CA ASP A 740 -4.70 -18.43 31.20
C ASP A 740 -4.87 -19.71 30.33
N ARG A 741 -4.84 -19.54 29.01
CA ARG A 741 -4.82 -20.63 28.03
C ARG A 741 -3.99 -20.23 26.81
N ALA A 742 -3.15 -21.16 26.34
CA ALA A 742 -2.35 -20.96 25.14
C ALA A 742 -2.96 -21.65 23.91
N TYR A 743 -2.75 -21.03 22.76
CA TYR A 743 -3.01 -21.56 21.42
C TYR A 743 -1.70 -21.52 20.62
N ASP A 744 -1.29 -22.67 20.09
CA ASP A 744 -0.14 -22.77 19.18
C ASP A 744 -0.63 -22.76 17.73
N ALA A 745 -0.32 -21.67 17.02
CA ALA A 745 -0.78 -21.44 15.66
C ALA A 745 -0.03 -22.30 14.61
N ARG A 746 1.13 -22.87 14.95
CA ARG A 746 1.92 -23.72 14.03
C ARG A 746 1.35 -25.13 13.96
N THR A 747 0.87 -25.63 15.10
CA THR A 747 0.32 -26.99 15.23
C THR A 747 -1.21 -27.00 15.23
N ASN A 748 -1.84 -25.82 15.29
CA ASN A 748 -3.28 -25.66 15.48
C ASN A 748 -3.79 -26.41 16.72
N THR A 749 -3.06 -26.29 17.84
CA THR A 749 -3.38 -26.98 19.10
C THR A 749 -3.69 -26.00 20.22
N TRP A 750 -4.64 -26.40 21.07
CA TRP A 750 -5.04 -25.65 22.25
C TRP A 750 -4.54 -26.33 23.51
N GLY A 751 -3.94 -25.56 24.42
CA GLY A 751 -3.70 -25.99 25.79
C GLY A 751 -4.99 -26.05 26.63
N GLY A 752 -4.86 -26.53 27.86
CA GLY A 752 -5.90 -26.39 28.88
C GLY A 752 -5.97 -24.98 29.46
N TRP A 753 -7.07 -24.68 30.17
CA TRP A 753 -7.18 -23.48 31.01
C TRP A 753 -6.50 -23.73 32.35
N TYR A 754 -5.66 -22.80 32.79
CA TYR A 754 -4.95 -22.82 34.07
C TYR A 754 -5.33 -21.61 34.91
N GLU A 755 -5.68 -21.80 36.18
CA GLU A 755 -5.94 -20.68 37.09
C GLU A 755 -4.64 -19.92 37.34
N ILE A 756 -4.65 -18.61 37.14
CA ILE A 756 -3.49 -17.76 37.44
C ILE A 756 -3.28 -17.73 38.96
N PRO A 757 -2.07 -18.01 39.48
CA PRO A 757 -1.80 -18.06 40.91
C PRO A 757 -2.09 -16.75 41.66
N GLY A 758 -2.25 -16.86 42.98
CA GLY A 758 -2.48 -15.73 43.88
C GLY A 758 -3.94 -15.50 44.28
N GLY A 759 -4.87 -16.36 43.86
CA GLY A 759 -6.22 -16.42 44.41
C GLY A 759 -7.10 -15.21 44.12
N ALA A 760 -7.03 -14.64 42.91
CA ALA A 760 -7.90 -13.54 42.50
C ALA A 760 -9.38 -13.92 42.69
N GLY A 761 -10.16 -13.01 43.28
CA GLY A 761 -11.58 -13.19 43.52
C GLY A 761 -12.36 -11.93 43.17
N GLY A 762 -13.57 -12.12 42.63
CA GLY A 762 -14.47 -11.01 42.30
C GLY A 762 -13.95 -10.10 41.18
N VAL A 763 -13.17 -10.63 40.24
CA VAL A 763 -12.67 -9.88 39.08
C VAL A 763 -13.83 -9.61 38.11
N LYS A 764 -13.97 -8.36 37.64
CA LYS A 764 -15.00 -7.95 36.69
C LYS A 764 -14.47 -7.69 35.28
N ASP A 765 -13.21 -7.27 35.18
CA ASP A 765 -12.57 -6.97 33.91
C ASP A 765 -11.07 -7.27 33.97
N ILE A 766 -10.47 -7.61 32.84
CA ILE A 766 -9.05 -7.93 32.74
C ILE A 766 -8.42 -7.30 31.49
N SER A 767 -7.12 -7.05 31.58
CA SER A 767 -6.30 -6.75 30.41
C SER A 767 -4.91 -7.35 30.58
N ALA A 768 -4.18 -7.51 29.49
CA ALA A 768 -2.83 -8.04 29.56
C ALA A 768 -1.92 -7.50 28.46
N ALA A 769 -0.62 -7.45 28.77
CA ALA A 769 0.45 -7.15 27.83
C ALA A 769 1.61 -8.15 27.97
N MET A 770 2.21 -8.53 26.84
CA MET A 770 3.35 -9.45 26.77
C MET A 770 4.62 -8.66 26.42
N ILE A 771 5.63 -8.68 27.30
CA ILE A 771 6.95 -8.06 27.05
C ILE A 771 8.01 -9.13 27.24
N ASN A 772 8.80 -9.44 26.22
CA ASN A 772 9.91 -10.40 26.29
C ASN A 772 9.54 -11.74 26.95
N ASN A 773 8.37 -12.30 26.60
CA ASN A 773 7.83 -13.54 27.17
C ASN A 773 7.55 -13.47 28.70
N VAL A 774 7.41 -12.26 29.25
CA VAL A 774 6.85 -11.96 30.58
C VAL A 774 5.46 -11.33 30.44
N LEU A 775 4.44 -11.98 31.00
CA LEU A 775 3.04 -11.62 30.90
C LEU A 775 2.65 -10.75 32.08
N TYR A 776 2.17 -9.55 31.79
CA TYR A 776 1.65 -8.61 32.77
C TYR A 776 0.14 -8.59 32.66
N VAL A 777 -0.56 -9.12 33.67
CA VAL A 777 -2.02 -9.17 33.72
C VAL A 777 -2.51 -8.10 34.68
N GLN A 778 -3.39 -7.23 34.21
CA GLN A 778 -4.12 -6.27 35.03
C GLN A 778 -5.53 -6.81 35.27
N ALA A 779 -5.95 -6.86 36.54
CA ALA A 779 -7.28 -7.28 36.93
C ALA A 779 -7.99 -6.17 37.69
N LEU A 780 -9.21 -5.89 37.26
CA LEU A 780 -10.09 -4.94 37.91
C LEU A 780 -11.08 -5.70 38.80
N GLY A 781 -11.02 -5.45 40.10
CA GLY A 781 -11.90 -6.04 41.10
C GLY A 781 -13.30 -5.43 41.08
N SER A 782 -14.25 -6.16 41.65
CA SER A 782 -15.63 -5.70 41.89
C SER A 782 -15.70 -4.48 42.83
N ASP A 783 -14.70 -4.30 43.69
CA ASP A 783 -14.46 -3.12 44.52
C ASP A 783 -14.00 -1.88 43.72
N GLY A 784 -13.70 -2.05 42.42
CA GLY A 784 -13.11 -1.01 41.58
C GLY A 784 -11.61 -0.81 41.80
N GLY A 785 -10.97 -1.68 42.59
CA GLY A 785 -9.53 -1.73 42.79
C GLY A 785 -8.82 -2.41 41.63
N LEU A 786 -7.62 -1.91 41.30
CA LEU A 786 -6.79 -2.46 40.24
C LEU A 786 -5.64 -3.27 40.83
N TYR A 787 -5.38 -4.43 40.25
CA TYR A 787 -4.31 -5.34 40.67
C TYR A 787 -3.49 -5.79 39.46
N THR A 788 -2.23 -6.15 39.68
CA THR A 788 -1.32 -6.70 38.67
C THR A 788 -0.74 -8.02 39.12
N GLN A 789 -0.63 -8.96 38.18
CA GLN A 789 0.05 -10.24 38.33
C GLN A 789 1.02 -10.44 37.17
N VAL A 790 2.18 -11.04 37.44
CA VAL A 790 3.27 -11.17 36.47
C VAL A 790 3.71 -12.63 36.34
N GLY A 791 3.68 -13.14 35.11
CA GLY A 791 4.13 -14.48 34.75
C GLY A 791 5.37 -14.42 33.87
N ASP A 792 6.53 -14.83 34.39
CA ASP A 792 7.77 -14.96 33.62
C ASP A 792 7.87 -16.38 33.04
N TYR A 793 7.44 -16.53 31.79
CA TYR A 793 7.51 -17.82 31.10
C TYR A 793 8.94 -18.22 30.71
N ASN A 794 9.90 -17.28 30.72
CA ASN A 794 11.31 -17.64 30.53
C ASN A 794 11.86 -18.39 31.75
N ALA A 795 11.41 -18.01 32.94
CA ALA A 795 11.76 -18.67 34.18
C ALA A 795 10.76 -19.74 34.64
N GLY A 796 9.67 -19.93 33.89
CA GLY A 796 8.61 -20.89 34.22
C GLY A 796 7.90 -20.60 35.53
N ARG A 797 7.73 -19.33 35.91
CA ARG A 797 7.14 -18.95 37.21
C ARG A 797 6.19 -17.76 37.13
N TRP A 798 5.29 -17.68 38.10
CA TRP A 798 4.44 -16.52 38.40
C TRP A 798 4.87 -15.86 39.71
N ASN A 799 4.55 -14.58 39.91
CA ASN A 799 4.67 -13.98 41.25
C ASN A 799 3.71 -14.67 42.23
N THR A 800 4.05 -14.59 43.52
CA THR A 800 3.35 -15.32 44.60
C THR A 800 1.94 -14.79 44.88
N GLY A 801 1.62 -13.55 44.48
CA GLY A 801 0.32 -12.94 44.70
C GLY A 801 0.06 -11.75 43.78
N TRP A 802 -1.19 -11.28 43.80
CA TRP A 802 -1.62 -10.09 43.08
C TRP A 802 -1.20 -8.81 43.83
N THR A 803 -0.57 -7.88 43.12
CA THR A 803 -0.10 -6.61 43.68
C THR A 803 -1.10 -5.50 43.38
N ALA A 804 -1.57 -4.79 44.40
CA ALA A 804 -2.45 -3.63 44.21
C ALA A 804 -1.74 -2.51 43.44
N VAL A 805 -2.45 -1.90 42.50
CA VAL A 805 -1.98 -0.75 41.71
C VAL A 805 -2.63 0.51 42.28
N ALA A 806 -1.86 1.26 43.07
CA ALA A 806 -2.36 2.42 43.81
C ALA A 806 -2.69 3.62 42.91
N GLY A 807 -3.58 4.51 43.39
CA GLY A 807 -3.75 5.86 42.85
C GLY A 807 -5.06 6.13 42.09
N MET A 808 -5.99 5.18 42.01
CA MET A 808 -7.33 5.41 41.44
C MET A 808 -8.35 4.41 42.00
N THR A 809 -9.60 4.85 42.15
CA THR A 809 -10.74 4.00 42.60
C THR A 809 -11.93 4.22 41.67
N GLY A 810 -12.90 3.30 41.69
CA GLY A 810 -14.13 3.44 40.89
C GLY A 810 -13.94 3.21 39.39
N MET A 811 -12.85 2.54 39.00
CA MET A 811 -12.60 2.19 37.61
C MET A 811 -13.59 1.09 37.17
N THR A 812 -14.10 1.18 35.94
CA THR A 812 -15.14 0.28 35.40
C THR A 812 -14.63 -0.66 34.34
N ASN A 813 -13.72 -0.17 33.49
CA ASN A 813 -13.16 -0.90 32.35
C ASN A 813 -11.67 -0.55 32.22
N ILE A 814 -10.87 -1.50 31.73
CA ILE A 814 -9.44 -1.33 31.51
C ILE A 814 -8.99 -1.89 30.17
N SER A 815 -7.96 -1.26 29.59
CA SER A 815 -7.26 -1.79 28.43
C SER A 815 -5.77 -1.50 28.55
N SER A 816 -4.94 -2.46 28.19
CA SER A 816 -3.50 -2.34 28.20
C SER A 816 -2.90 -2.66 26.83
N ALA A 817 -1.76 -2.03 26.54
CA ALA A 817 -1.00 -2.28 25.31
C ALA A 817 0.50 -2.28 25.59
N LYS A 818 1.23 -3.14 24.87
CA LYS A 818 2.69 -3.14 24.85
C LYS A 818 3.19 -1.93 24.06
N ALA A 819 4.14 -1.19 24.61
CA ALA A 819 4.92 -0.19 23.88
C ALA A 819 6.40 -0.26 24.30
N GLY A 820 7.23 -0.92 23.51
CA GLY A 820 8.63 -1.19 23.87
C GLY A 820 8.73 -1.89 25.23
N PRO A 821 9.47 -1.34 26.22
CA PRO A 821 9.58 -1.92 27.56
C PRO A 821 8.41 -1.55 28.50
N PHE A 822 7.38 -0.86 28.02
CA PHE A 822 6.28 -0.38 28.85
C PHE A 822 5.00 -1.19 28.66
N VAL A 823 4.28 -1.41 29.76
CA VAL A 823 2.84 -1.72 29.73
C VAL A 823 2.09 -0.41 29.89
N ARG A 824 1.38 0.00 28.85
CA ARG A 824 0.51 1.17 28.91
C ARG A 824 -0.87 0.75 29.33
N LEU A 825 -1.39 1.35 30.37
CA LEU A 825 -2.68 1.01 30.94
C LEU A 825 -3.61 2.21 30.88
N TYR A 826 -4.79 1.98 30.32
CA TYR A 826 -5.87 2.94 30.24
C TYR A 826 -7.10 2.39 30.96
N GLY A 827 -7.91 3.28 31.52
CA GLY A 827 -9.13 2.88 32.19
C GLY A 827 -10.19 3.97 32.19
N VAL A 828 -11.43 3.54 32.41
CA VAL A 828 -12.59 4.42 32.54
C VAL A 828 -12.99 4.54 34.01
N ALA A 829 -13.10 5.76 34.50
CA ALA A 829 -13.59 6.05 35.85
C ALA A 829 -14.52 7.27 35.80
N ALA A 830 -15.71 7.15 36.42
CA ALA A 830 -16.75 8.18 36.37
C ALA A 830 -17.08 8.69 34.93
N GLY A 831 -16.98 7.79 33.94
CA GLY A 831 -17.21 8.11 32.52
C GLY A 831 -16.10 8.92 31.85
N LYS A 832 -14.98 9.18 32.52
CA LYS A 832 -13.76 9.82 31.99
C LYS A 832 -12.68 8.79 31.73
N VAL A 833 -11.68 9.16 30.92
CA VAL A 833 -10.60 8.26 30.50
C VAL A 833 -9.28 8.68 31.15
N TYR A 834 -8.58 7.70 31.72
CA TYR A 834 -7.29 7.90 32.39
C TYR A 834 -6.24 6.96 31.82
N GLY A 835 -4.98 7.40 31.85
CA GLY A 835 -3.83 6.60 31.40
C GLY A 835 -2.66 6.66 32.38
N ARG A 836 -1.86 5.59 32.40
CA ARG A 836 -0.55 5.51 33.06
C ARG A 836 0.30 4.41 32.44
N ASP A 837 1.57 4.38 32.80
CA ASP A 837 2.54 3.42 32.29
C ASP A 837 3.23 2.63 33.42
N TYR A 838 3.55 1.38 33.15
CA TYR A 838 4.46 0.55 33.93
C TYR A 838 5.74 0.31 33.13
N ASP A 839 6.89 0.64 33.71
CA ASP A 839 8.19 0.36 33.10
C ASP A 839 8.73 -0.99 33.58
N SER A 840 8.80 -1.97 32.68
CA SER A 840 9.27 -3.31 33.01
C SER A 840 10.74 -3.37 33.44
N ARG A 841 11.54 -2.33 33.14
CA ARG A 841 12.96 -2.28 33.50
C ARG A 841 13.17 -1.84 34.95
N THR A 842 12.31 -0.97 35.45
CA THR A 842 12.42 -0.42 36.82
C THR A 842 11.41 -1.02 37.78
N GLY A 843 10.35 -1.64 37.27
CA GLY A 843 9.22 -2.13 38.07
C GLY A 843 8.30 -1.01 38.59
N GLY A 844 8.44 0.21 38.06
CA GLY A 844 7.72 1.39 38.52
C GLY A 844 6.51 1.75 37.67
N TRP A 845 5.47 2.27 38.32
CA TRP A 845 4.31 2.89 37.67
C TRP A 845 4.42 4.42 37.67
N THR A 846 4.04 5.06 36.57
CA THR A 846 3.79 6.51 36.53
C THR A 846 2.48 6.87 37.22
N VAL A 847 2.23 8.15 37.52
CA VAL A 847 0.93 8.60 38.06
C VAL A 847 -0.17 8.54 37.00
N TRP A 848 -1.42 8.41 37.44
CA TRP A 848 -2.58 8.52 36.55
C TRP A 848 -2.74 9.95 36.02
N GLY A 849 -3.02 10.07 34.72
CA GLY A 849 -3.42 11.32 34.07
C GLY A 849 -4.74 11.17 33.33
N GLU A 850 -5.63 12.16 33.44
CA GLU A 850 -6.84 12.24 32.59
C GLU A 850 -6.42 12.55 31.15
N LEU A 851 -6.98 11.81 30.19
CA LEU A 851 -6.75 12.12 28.78
C LEU A 851 -7.51 13.42 28.41
N PRO A 852 -6.91 14.33 27.64
CA PRO A 852 -7.54 15.60 27.31
C PRO A 852 -8.71 15.43 26.33
N GLY A 853 -9.44 16.52 26.09
CA GLY A 853 -10.57 16.55 25.15
C GLY A 853 -11.95 16.30 25.77
N GLY A 854 -12.02 16.11 27.09
CA GLY A 854 -13.26 16.26 27.86
C GLY A 854 -14.35 15.24 27.57
N ILE A 855 -14.01 14.02 27.12
CA ILE A 855 -15.00 12.97 26.93
C ILE A 855 -15.64 12.57 28.27
N THR A 856 -16.95 12.42 28.27
CA THR A 856 -17.74 12.03 29.45
C THR A 856 -18.71 10.90 29.10
N GLY A 857 -19.00 10.05 30.07
CA GLY A 857 -19.90 8.90 29.89
C GLY A 857 -19.32 7.80 29.01
N ALA A 858 -17.98 7.67 28.94
CA ALA A 858 -17.34 6.50 28.36
C ALA A 858 -17.82 5.22 29.07
N LYS A 859 -18.11 4.17 28.30
CA LYS A 859 -18.71 2.91 28.79
C LYS A 859 -17.78 1.71 28.65
N ASP A 860 -16.84 1.77 27.71
CA ASP A 860 -15.85 0.73 27.47
C ASP A 860 -14.62 1.36 26.80
N ILE A 861 -13.49 0.65 26.83
CA ILE A 861 -12.21 1.18 26.35
C ILE A 861 -11.36 0.11 25.67
N ALA A 862 -10.68 0.50 24.60
CA ALA A 862 -9.62 -0.27 23.96
C ALA A 862 -8.40 0.63 23.72
N ALA A 863 -7.22 0.02 23.70
CA ALA A 863 -5.97 0.72 23.43
C ALA A 863 -5.07 -0.12 22.54
N SER A 864 -4.41 0.53 21.58
CA SER A 864 -3.41 -0.10 20.72
C SER A 864 -2.33 0.90 20.35
N VAL A 865 -1.18 0.37 19.92
CA VAL A 865 0.03 1.17 19.65
C VAL A 865 0.51 0.89 18.24
N THR A 866 0.87 1.95 17.52
CA THR A 866 1.63 1.88 16.26
C THR A 866 2.85 2.78 16.40
N ARG A 867 4.05 2.24 16.13
CA ARG A 867 5.32 2.99 16.29
C ARG A 867 5.38 3.73 17.64
N HIS A 868 5.41 5.07 17.60
CA HIS A 868 5.44 5.94 18.77
C HIS A 868 4.07 6.53 19.17
N LEU A 869 2.98 6.08 18.56
CA LEU A 869 1.63 6.60 18.79
C LEU A 869 0.80 5.62 19.60
N VAL A 870 0.04 6.16 20.55
CA VAL A 870 -1.04 5.42 21.21
C VAL A 870 -2.36 5.84 20.60
N HIS A 871 -3.19 4.86 20.28
CA HIS A 871 -4.56 5.03 19.87
C HIS A 871 -5.47 4.47 20.95
N VAL A 872 -6.28 5.35 21.55
CA VAL A 872 -7.27 4.98 22.55
C VAL A 872 -8.65 5.14 21.94
N GLN A 873 -9.48 4.12 22.10
CA GLN A 873 -10.86 4.11 21.64
C GLN A 873 -11.81 3.88 22.80
N VAL A 874 -12.96 4.53 22.76
CA VAL A 874 -14.01 4.35 23.76
C VAL A 874 -15.38 4.23 23.12
N ILE A 875 -16.28 3.51 23.79
CA ILE A 875 -17.71 3.66 23.54
C ILE A 875 -18.19 4.88 24.33
N GLY A 876 -18.68 5.90 23.63
CA GLY A 876 -19.20 7.12 24.24
C GLY A 876 -20.59 6.95 24.86
N ALA A 877 -21.08 8.01 25.52
CA ALA A 877 -22.42 8.04 26.11
C ALA A 877 -23.52 7.75 25.06
N ASP A 878 -23.29 8.20 23.83
CA ASP A 878 -24.14 8.01 22.64
C ASP A 878 -24.11 6.59 22.05
N GLY A 879 -23.30 5.68 22.62
CA GLY A 879 -23.17 4.31 22.14
C GLY A 879 -22.42 4.18 20.83
N ALA A 880 -21.71 5.23 20.40
CA ALA A 880 -20.83 5.22 19.23
C ALA A 880 -19.36 5.10 19.65
N LEU A 881 -18.51 4.73 18.71
CA LEU A 881 -17.06 4.72 18.87
C LEU A 881 -16.51 6.15 18.80
N HIS A 882 -15.67 6.50 19.76
CA HIS A 882 -14.84 7.72 19.75
C HIS A 882 -13.38 7.31 19.87
N ALA A 883 -12.49 8.03 19.18
CA ALA A 883 -11.07 7.73 19.20
C ALA A 883 -10.23 8.98 19.43
N GLN A 884 -9.09 8.78 20.08
CA GLN A 884 -8.06 9.79 20.30
C GLN A 884 -6.67 9.18 20.08
N THR A 885 -5.77 9.98 19.54
CA THR A 885 -4.37 9.59 19.35
C THR A 885 -3.47 10.51 20.17
N GLY A 886 -2.44 9.94 20.79
CA GLY A 886 -1.38 10.68 21.45
C GLY A 886 0.01 10.23 20.98
N ASP A 887 0.92 11.19 20.86
CA ASP A 887 2.35 10.94 20.87
C ASP A 887 2.79 10.86 22.32
N TYR A 888 3.12 9.64 22.74
CA TYR A 888 3.46 9.41 24.14
C TYR A 888 4.83 10.01 24.52
N LEU A 889 5.76 10.16 23.57
CA LEU A 889 7.12 10.65 23.87
C LEU A 889 7.12 12.14 24.04
N ALA A 890 6.32 12.82 23.21
CA ALA A 890 6.05 14.23 23.37
C ALA A 890 5.13 14.52 24.57
N GLY A 891 4.48 13.49 25.15
CA GLY A 891 3.42 13.67 26.13
C GLY A 891 2.24 14.45 25.58
N ALA A 892 2.05 14.42 24.26
CA ALA A 892 1.13 15.27 23.53
C ALA A 892 -0.05 14.44 23.01
N TRP A 893 -1.25 14.87 23.33
CA TRP A 893 -2.48 14.25 22.84
C TRP A 893 -3.18 15.21 21.89
N LYS A 894 -3.93 14.66 20.93
CA LYS A 894 -4.89 15.48 20.19
C LYS A 894 -5.85 16.17 21.17
N PRO A 895 -6.21 17.44 20.93
CA PRO A 895 -7.00 18.20 21.90
C PRO A 895 -8.46 17.75 22.00
N THR A 896 -8.94 16.91 21.06
CA THR A 896 -10.34 16.48 20.97
C THR A 896 -10.45 14.99 20.67
N TRP A 897 -11.59 14.42 21.07
CA TRP A 897 -12.03 13.08 20.66
C TRP A 897 -12.77 13.15 19.33
N THR A 898 -12.47 12.24 18.42
CA THR A 898 -13.16 12.15 17.13
C THR A 898 -14.23 11.05 17.20
N LYS A 899 -15.49 11.41 16.95
CA LYS A 899 -16.57 10.44 16.78
C LYS A 899 -16.38 9.70 15.45
N ILE A 900 -16.26 8.38 15.51
CA ILE A 900 -16.04 7.51 14.35
C ILE A 900 -17.37 6.93 13.85
N GLY A 901 -18.33 6.72 14.74
CA GLY A 901 -19.65 6.17 14.42
C GLY A 901 -19.87 4.77 14.99
N GLY A 902 -20.75 4.00 14.36
CA GLY A 902 -21.34 2.81 14.97
C GLY A 902 -22.55 3.20 15.84
N THR A 903 -23.43 2.24 16.11
CA THR A 903 -24.65 2.48 16.91
C THR A 903 -24.91 1.33 17.87
N GLY A 904 -25.26 1.67 19.11
CA GLY A 904 -25.59 0.67 20.13
C GLY A 904 -24.43 -0.28 20.45
N LEU A 905 -23.19 0.21 20.39
CA LEU A 905 -22.02 -0.59 20.72
C LEU A 905 -22.00 -0.90 22.22
N THR A 906 -21.66 -2.14 22.59
CA THR A 906 -21.67 -2.60 23.99
C THR A 906 -20.30 -3.04 24.49
N ARG A 907 -19.43 -3.55 23.61
CA ARG A 907 -18.04 -3.91 23.92
C ARG A 907 -17.12 -3.59 22.76
N ILE A 908 -15.88 -3.20 23.04
CA ILE A 908 -14.84 -2.96 22.05
C ILE A 908 -13.52 -3.63 22.42
N THR A 909 -12.76 -3.99 21.39
CA THR A 909 -11.34 -4.36 21.48
C THR A 909 -10.63 -3.82 20.25
N SER A 910 -9.32 -3.65 20.33
CA SER A 910 -8.52 -3.25 19.17
C SER A 910 -7.23 -4.05 19.09
N ALA A 911 -6.71 -4.20 17.88
CA ALA A 911 -5.41 -4.79 17.63
C ALA A 911 -4.67 -4.00 16.54
N SER A 912 -3.36 -3.87 16.68
CA SER A 912 -2.53 -3.14 15.70
C SER A 912 -1.88 -4.08 14.70
N ALA A 913 -1.93 -3.69 13.43
CA ALA A 913 -1.20 -4.34 12.34
C ALA A 913 -0.33 -3.28 11.67
N VAL A 914 0.90 -3.12 12.17
CA VAL A 914 1.87 -2.13 11.67
C VAL A 914 1.33 -0.70 11.76
N ASP A 915 0.84 -0.13 10.64
CA ASP A 915 0.29 1.23 10.54
C ASP A 915 -1.24 1.25 10.59
N ASN A 916 -1.89 0.12 10.87
CA ASN A 916 -3.34 0.04 10.95
C ASN A 916 -3.78 -0.33 12.36
N ILE A 917 -4.88 0.27 12.82
CA ILE A 917 -5.59 -0.14 14.03
C ILE A 917 -6.93 -0.74 13.62
N HIS A 918 -7.11 -2.03 13.91
CA HIS A 918 -8.38 -2.71 13.69
C HIS A 918 -9.18 -2.66 14.98
N VAL A 919 -10.34 -2.01 14.94
CA VAL A 919 -11.28 -1.95 16.06
C VAL A 919 -12.43 -2.91 15.79
N TYR A 920 -12.75 -3.70 16.80
CA TYR A 920 -13.82 -4.68 16.77
C TYR A 920 -14.83 -4.34 17.86
N ALA A 921 -16.11 -4.47 17.53
CA ALA A 921 -17.16 -4.14 18.46
C ALA A 921 -18.31 -5.16 18.41
N ILE A 922 -18.94 -5.37 19.57
CA ILE A 922 -20.27 -5.97 19.64
C ILE A 922 -21.29 -4.84 19.48
N GLY A 923 -22.07 -4.90 18.41
CA GLY A 923 -23.14 -3.94 18.10
C GLY A 923 -24.53 -4.41 18.52
N ALA A 924 -25.54 -3.64 18.13
CA ALA A 924 -26.94 -3.95 18.41
C ALA A 924 -27.32 -5.37 17.93
N GLY A 925 -28.03 -6.12 18.78
CA GLY A 925 -28.43 -7.51 18.48
C GLY A 925 -27.32 -8.56 18.61
N GLY A 926 -26.15 -8.21 19.15
CA GLY A 926 -25.05 -9.14 19.40
C GLY A 926 -24.18 -9.44 18.17
N LYS A 927 -24.30 -8.65 17.11
CA LYS A 927 -23.49 -8.78 15.89
C LYS A 927 -22.09 -8.21 16.10
N VAL A 928 -21.07 -8.96 15.68
CA VAL A 928 -19.69 -8.48 15.73
C VAL A 928 -19.38 -7.69 14.46
N GLN A 929 -18.80 -6.51 14.61
CA GLN A 929 -18.47 -5.60 13.51
C GLN A 929 -17.03 -5.09 13.63
N ASN A 930 -16.48 -4.59 12.53
CA ASN A 930 -15.13 -4.05 12.47
C ASN A 930 -15.07 -2.72 11.71
N THR A 931 -14.19 -1.84 12.15
CA THR A 931 -13.69 -0.67 11.40
C THR A 931 -12.17 -0.61 11.57
N THR A 932 -11.46 -0.03 10.60
CA THR A 932 -10.00 0.07 10.62
C THR A 932 -9.57 1.51 10.45
N LEU A 933 -8.67 1.97 11.32
CA LEU A 933 -7.94 3.23 11.15
C LEU A 933 -6.65 2.94 10.38
N GLU A 934 -6.47 3.59 9.24
CA GLU A 934 -5.18 3.72 8.59
C GLU A 934 -4.44 4.91 9.21
N THR A 935 -3.42 4.64 10.02
CA THR A 935 -2.78 5.69 10.84
C THR A 935 -1.95 6.68 10.03
N THR A 936 -1.51 6.31 8.82
CA THR A 936 -0.76 7.20 7.90
C THR A 936 -1.64 8.30 7.31
N THR A 937 -2.92 8.02 7.09
CA THR A 937 -3.89 8.96 6.51
C THR A 937 -4.84 9.54 7.55
N GLY A 938 -5.00 8.87 8.70
CA GLY A 938 -6.02 9.18 9.71
C GLY A 938 -7.43 8.76 9.32
N TYR A 939 -7.59 8.06 8.19
CA TYR A 939 -8.88 7.64 7.67
C TYR A 939 -9.41 6.39 8.37
N TRP A 940 -10.72 6.36 8.60
CA TRP A 940 -11.43 5.21 9.15
C TRP A 940 -12.28 4.56 8.07
N THR A 941 -12.16 3.24 7.92
CA THR A 941 -13.04 2.50 7.03
C THR A 941 -14.47 2.49 7.55
N ASN A 942 -15.45 2.33 6.66
CA ASN A 942 -16.82 2.06 7.07
C ASN A 942 -16.92 0.80 7.94
N TRP A 943 -17.94 0.77 8.80
CA TRP A 943 -18.27 -0.40 9.61
C TRP A 943 -18.71 -1.56 8.72
N ARG A 944 -18.17 -2.76 9.00
CA ARG A 944 -18.55 -4.01 8.35
C ARG A 944 -18.92 -5.07 9.38
N GLU A 945 -19.95 -5.85 9.08
CA GLU A 945 -20.32 -7.02 9.90
C GLU A 945 -19.34 -8.16 9.62
N ILE A 946 -18.93 -8.86 10.68
CA ILE A 946 -18.07 -10.04 10.58
C ILE A 946 -18.96 -11.25 10.29
N PRO A 947 -18.62 -12.08 9.29
CA PRO A 947 -19.44 -13.22 8.93
C PRO A 947 -19.47 -14.28 10.03
N GLY A 948 -20.55 -15.07 10.00
CA GLY A 948 -20.87 -16.07 11.02
C GLY A 948 -21.72 -15.48 12.14
N THR A 949 -22.80 -16.20 12.49
CA THR A 949 -23.69 -15.79 13.58
C THR A 949 -23.13 -16.23 14.92
N LEU A 950 -22.96 -15.29 15.84
CA LEU A 950 -22.63 -15.57 17.24
C LEU A 950 -23.79 -15.08 18.12
N THR A 951 -24.35 -15.97 18.93
CA THR A 951 -25.53 -15.64 19.74
C THR A 951 -25.10 -15.05 21.08
N SER A 952 -25.47 -13.79 21.33
CA SER A 952 -25.25 -13.08 22.61
C SER A 952 -23.80 -13.14 23.12
N PRO A 953 -22.81 -12.64 22.36
CA PRO A 953 -21.46 -12.55 22.86
C PRO A 953 -21.38 -11.60 24.06
N THR A 954 -20.65 -12.01 25.10
CA THR A 954 -20.46 -11.28 26.36
C THR A 954 -19.19 -10.43 26.36
N ASP A 955 -18.16 -10.90 25.67
CA ASP A 955 -16.90 -10.18 25.48
C ASP A 955 -16.20 -10.55 24.17
N LEU A 956 -15.24 -9.73 23.78
CA LEU A 956 -14.47 -9.83 22.56
C LEU A 956 -13.02 -9.40 22.80
N THR A 957 -12.09 -10.20 22.29
CA THR A 957 -10.67 -9.83 22.21
C THR A 957 -10.16 -10.02 20.78
N ALA A 958 -9.15 -9.23 20.40
CA ALA A 958 -8.50 -9.33 19.11
C ALA A 958 -6.98 -9.40 19.28
N THR A 959 -6.33 -10.29 18.54
CA THR A 959 -4.87 -10.37 18.49
C THR A 959 -4.41 -10.61 17.07
N THR A 960 -3.47 -9.80 16.62
CA THR A 960 -2.79 -9.98 15.34
C THR A 960 -1.58 -10.88 15.50
N THR A 961 -1.32 -11.73 14.50
CA THR A 961 -0.18 -12.65 14.47
C THR A 961 0.50 -12.63 13.11
N LYS A 962 1.81 -12.89 13.10
CA LYS A 962 2.64 -12.98 11.88
C LYS A 962 2.38 -14.24 11.08
#